data_AF-A0A1I2FDN7-F1
#
_entry.id   AF-A0A1I2FDN7-F1
#
_cell.length_a   1.000
_cell.length_b   1.000
_cell.length_c   1.000
_cell.angle_alpha   90.00
_cell.angle_beta   90.00
_cell.angle_gamma   90.00
#
_symmetry.space_group_name_H-M   'P 1'
#
loop_
_entity.id
_entity.type
_entity.pdbx_description
1 polymer ?
#
loop_
_entity_poly.entity_id
_entity_poly.type
_entity_poly.pdbx_seq_one_letter_code
_entity_poly.pdbx_strand_id
1 'polypeptide(L)'
;MTPQSYSLHIGLNAVNPDSYEGWDGQLFACENDAKVYKSIAENADYKAIHTLLTKEATSENVLKHLDDAAKKLQSGDILFLTYSGHGGSIIDVNNDDEDGFDETWCLYDRQLIDDELFESFSKFNPGVRILIFSDSCHSGSVSKNVAPIKPDTPVDPKTYMRSRLAPMNVLIRTYNKHKDQYDEIQEKATKRAEDIGAYVILFGACQDNEEAMEVWGNGMFTAKVKKVMAGEIKSYSDLFSAIKKGFSIEQHPNLFHYGNKDYNFLSQSPFCINGKKAVINTPEAPSVKEDEDELIISKQSKQRARAKGAVQSNKYELQSVDKASGKAWDKAYEAYLADPDVRFAEPNIKSPYLKPTAARAQEEHTNEYMKNWPPPEASPNEFIWHLDDEHSQLRKAYDAVIAKHGAGATVRIGHIDTGYIPGHPSTPTHLLTDLGVSFVKNEFGENKGIDKLNSGFPAEQDGHGCATLALLAGKEISDTDSYAGYKGLFGAVPFAEVIPIRICETVFNLFNANDVADGIDYAVNYGCEVITMSMAGYPTKRVAEAVNRAYENGVIVVTAAGNNFKSGIAKLTPKAVLYPARFERVIAATGACYNHEPYDLDVNPWFRSRSAGGELMQGNWGPSSAMQKAIAAYTPNVAWASQDEEFRFLRSGGGTSSATPQVAATAALWIAYNRDNLQSIKGTWKVVEAARSAIFNTANKTYPSYRKYYGNGIIRAFDALTAFDFDKVTELQPSAKAKVGFTGLGDFFSGWFRSRAADDNKDVHDYEGLKEMVSLELLQLMHKDPNLMPYAEELDLEKDETSAYFAAAGTKKAFAEKVLESEYASDFIKDLMKGILG
;
A
#
# COMPACT_ATOMS: atom_id res chain seq x y z
N MET A 1 -35.71 -21.10 -22.57
CA MET A 1 -34.25 -21.22 -22.79
C MET A 1 -33.54 -20.58 -21.61
N THR A 2 -32.34 -21.02 -21.24
CA THR A 2 -31.54 -20.35 -20.19
C THR A 2 -31.03 -19.02 -20.76
N PRO A 3 -31.24 -17.88 -20.08
CA PRO A 3 -30.76 -16.60 -20.58
C PRO A 3 -29.25 -16.61 -20.84
N GLN A 4 -28.84 -16.04 -21.97
CA GLN A 4 -27.44 -15.89 -22.41
C GLN A 4 -26.88 -14.52 -22.01
N SER A 5 -25.55 -14.40 -22.08
CA SER A 5 -24.83 -13.20 -21.71
C SER A 5 -23.66 -12.93 -22.65
N TYR A 6 -23.49 -11.66 -23.01
CA TYR A 6 -22.39 -11.14 -23.82
C TYR A 6 -21.78 -9.93 -23.10
N SER A 7 -20.47 -9.81 -23.05
CA SER A 7 -19.81 -8.61 -22.58
C SER A 7 -18.66 -8.17 -23.48
N LEU A 8 -18.52 -6.85 -23.61
CA LEU A 8 -17.47 -6.18 -24.37
C LEU A 8 -16.88 -5.07 -23.51
N HIS A 9 -15.57 -5.17 -23.22
CA HIS A 9 -14.86 -4.21 -22.38
C HIS A 9 -13.81 -3.47 -23.19
N ILE A 10 -14.00 -2.18 -23.37
CA ILE A 10 -13.19 -1.32 -24.24
C ILE A 10 -12.37 -0.38 -23.35
N GLY A 11 -11.05 -0.33 -23.56
CA GLY A 11 -10.14 0.52 -22.81
C GLY A 11 -9.04 1.09 -23.71
N LEU A 12 -8.97 2.41 -23.86
CA LEU A 12 -7.97 3.08 -24.70
C LEU A 12 -7.08 4.00 -23.88
N ASN A 13 -5.80 3.66 -23.78
CA ASN A 13 -4.78 4.53 -23.21
C ASN A 13 -4.15 5.48 -24.25
N ALA A 14 -4.52 5.32 -25.52
CA ALA A 14 -4.05 6.17 -26.62
C ALA A 14 -4.98 6.02 -27.84
N VAL A 15 -4.92 6.98 -28.75
CA VAL A 15 -5.54 6.90 -30.09
C VAL A 15 -4.47 6.86 -31.18
N ASN A 16 -4.84 6.61 -32.43
CA ASN A 16 -3.91 6.68 -33.56
C ASN A 16 -3.66 8.15 -33.95
N PRO A 17 -2.42 8.67 -33.82
CA PRO A 17 -2.13 10.06 -34.18
C PRO A 17 -2.44 10.39 -35.64
N ASP A 18 -2.30 9.42 -36.55
CA ASP A 18 -2.59 9.62 -37.97
C ASP A 18 -4.08 9.86 -38.24
N SER A 19 -4.94 9.33 -37.38
CA SER A 19 -6.40 9.50 -37.41
C SER A 19 -6.87 10.77 -36.68
N TYR A 20 -6.04 11.32 -35.79
CA TYR A 20 -6.39 12.41 -34.86
C TYR A 20 -5.48 13.63 -35.02
N GLU A 21 -5.02 13.91 -36.24
CA GLU A 21 -4.25 15.12 -36.57
C GLU A 21 -3.01 15.33 -35.69
N GLY A 22 -2.27 14.25 -35.46
CA GLY A 22 -1.04 14.21 -34.67
C GLY A 22 -1.26 14.10 -33.16
N TRP A 23 -2.51 14.03 -32.69
CA TRP A 23 -2.82 13.82 -31.27
C TRP A 23 -2.84 12.34 -30.93
N ASP A 24 -2.03 11.94 -29.96
CA ASP A 24 -1.90 10.54 -29.52
C ASP A 24 -2.82 10.16 -28.35
N GLY A 25 -3.57 11.12 -27.81
CA GLY A 25 -4.63 10.88 -26.82
C GLY A 25 -4.19 10.08 -25.60
N GLN A 26 -2.98 10.34 -25.12
CA GLN A 26 -2.41 9.58 -24.00
C GLN A 26 -3.33 9.64 -22.78
N LEU A 27 -3.65 8.47 -22.25
CA LEU A 27 -4.31 8.18 -20.98
C LEU A 27 -3.53 7.03 -20.32
N PHE A 28 -3.70 6.77 -19.02
CA PHE A 28 -2.89 5.77 -18.31
C PHE A 28 -3.70 4.68 -17.61
N ALA A 29 -5.03 4.82 -17.51
CA ALA A 29 -5.85 3.97 -16.67
C ALA A 29 -6.97 3.21 -17.38
N CYS A 30 -7.31 3.59 -18.61
CA CYS A 30 -8.44 3.04 -19.35
C CYS A 30 -8.33 1.53 -19.65
N GLU A 31 -7.13 1.04 -19.99
CA GLU A 31 -6.93 -0.41 -20.17
C GLU A 31 -7.12 -1.20 -18.87
N ASN A 32 -6.81 -0.59 -17.72
CA ASN A 32 -7.02 -1.22 -16.43
C ASN A 32 -8.49 -1.22 -16.03
N ASP A 33 -9.25 -0.19 -16.41
CA ASP A 33 -10.70 -0.16 -16.23
C ASP A 33 -11.39 -1.30 -16.99
N ALA A 34 -10.99 -1.52 -18.26
CA ALA A 34 -11.48 -2.65 -19.04
C ALA A 34 -11.21 -4.01 -18.35
N LYS A 35 -10.05 -4.17 -17.68
CA LYS A 35 -9.73 -5.37 -16.89
C LYS A 35 -10.61 -5.51 -15.64
N VAL A 36 -10.94 -4.41 -14.97
CA VAL A 36 -11.85 -4.39 -13.81
C VAL A 36 -13.24 -4.90 -14.22
N TYR A 37 -13.80 -4.33 -15.29
CA TYR A 37 -15.13 -4.72 -15.75
C TYR A 37 -15.18 -6.12 -16.35
N LYS A 38 -14.11 -6.56 -17.03
CA LYS A 38 -13.95 -7.95 -17.44
C LYS A 38 -14.02 -8.89 -16.25
N SER A 39 -13.32 -8.57 -15.16
CA SER A 39 -13.34 -9.38 -13.93
C SER A 39 -14.74 -9.43 -13.31
N ILE A 40 -15.50 -8.33 -13.36
CA ILE A 40 -16.90 -8.29 -12.91
C ILE A 40 -17.77 -9.23 -13.76
N ALA A 41 -17.61 -9.20 -15.08
CA ALA A 41 -18.34 -10.09 -16.00
C ALA A 41 -18.00 -11.56 -15.78
N GLU A 42 -16.70 -11.90 -15.62
CA GLU A 42 -16.23 -13.25 -15.30
C GLU A 42 -16.85 -13.76 -14.00
N ASN A 43 -16.85 -12.94 -12.95
CA ASN A 43 -17.44 -13.28 -11.67
C ASN A 43 -18.98 -13.41 -11.72
N ALA A 44 -19.64 -12.65 -12.59
CA ALA A 44 -21.07 -12.76 -12.84
C ALA A 44 -21.44 -13.94 -13.78
N ASP A 45 -20.47 -14.80 -14.13
CA ASP A 45 -20.61 -15.98 -14.99
C ASP A 45 -21.03 -15.67 -16.44
N TYR A 46 -20.57 -14.53 -16.97
CA TYR A 46 -20.76 -14.20 -18.38
C TYR A 46 -20.02 -15.21 -19.27
N LYS A 47 -20.66 -15.63 -20.37
CA LYS A 47 -20.11 -16.72 -21.22
C LYS A 47 -19.35 -16.22 -22.44
N ALA A 48 -19.78 -15.13 -23.05
CA ALA A 48 -19.08 -14.48 -24.16
C ALA A 48 -18.47 -13.17 -23.66
N ILE A 49 -17.21 -13.20 -23.22
CA ILE A 49 -16.48 -12.04 -22.67
C ILE A 49 -15.40 -11.63 -23.65
N HIS A 50 -15.46 -10.38 -24.10
CA HIS A 50 -14.55 -9.80 -25.08
C HIS A 50 -13.88 -8.54 -24.53
N THR A 51 -12.67 -8.24 -24.99
CA THR A 51 -11.91 -7.05 -24.59
C THR A 51 -11.23 -6.47 -25.82
N LEU A 52 -11.29 -5.15 -25.97
CA LEU A 52 -10.57 -4.41 -27.00
C LEU A 52 -9.73 -3.34 -26.31
N LEU A 53 -8.40 -3.44 -26.42
CA LEU A 53 -7.48 -2.53 -25.77
C LEU A 53 -6.77 -1.66 -26.80
N THR A 54 -6.74 -0.34 -26.55
CA THR A 54 -6.03 0.67 -27.35
C THR A 54 -6.11 0.37 -28.85
N LYS A 55 -5.07 -0.21 -29.46
CA LYS A 55 -5.01 -0.47 -30.91
C LYS A 55 -6.11 -1.37 -31.46
N GLU A 56 -6.64 -2.27 -30.64
CA GLU A 56 -7.72 -3.20 -31.03
C GLU A 56 -9.10 -2.54 -30.94
N ALA A 57 -9.24 -1.46 -30.17
CA ALA A 57 -10.49 -0.75 -29.97
C ALA A 57 -10.77 0.21 -31.14
N THR A 58 -10.95 -0.35 -32.33
CA THR A 58 -11.37 0.37 -33.54
C THR A 58 -12.90 0.38 -33.68
N SER A 59 -13.44 1.37 -34.39
CA SER A 59 -14.86 1.48 -34.71
C SER A 59 -15.41 0.23 -35.39
N GLU A 60 -14.66 -0.33 -36.34
CA GLU A 60 -15.00 -1.58 -37.00
C GLU A 60 -15.14 -2.73 -36.00
N ASN A 61 -14.16 -2.93 -35.12
CA ASN A 61 -14.17 -4.03 -34.15
C ASN A 61 -15.30 -3.86 -33.13
N VAL A 62 -15.50 -2.65 -32.62
CA VAL A 62 -16.58 -2.35 -31.66
C VAL A 62 -17.95 -2.63 -32.29
N LEU A 63 -18.24 -2.06 -33.46
CA LEU A 63 -19.51 -2.25 -34.17
C LEU A 63 -19.73 -3.72 -34.56
N LYS A 64 -18.68 -4.43 -34.96
CA LYS A 64 -18.76 -5.86 -35.26
C LYS A 64 -19.18 -6.68 -34.02
N HIS A 65 -18.60 -6.39 -32.85
CA HIS A 65 -18.99 -7.08 -31.61
C HIS A 65 -20.44 -6.79 -31.21
N LEU A 66 -20.91 -5.56 -31.42
CA LEU A 66 -22.32 -5.19 -31.17
C LEU A 66 -23.27 -5.93 -32.12
N ASP A 67 -22.95 -6.01 -33.41
CA ASP A 67 -23.74 -6.76 -34.41
C ASP A 67 -23.75 -8.27 -34.11
N ASP A 68 -22.59 -8.84 -33.75
CA ASP A 68 -22.48 -10.25 -33.33
C ASP A 68 -23.33 -10.53 -32.08
N ALA A 69 -23.38 -9.59 -31.13
CA ALA A 69 -24.21 -9.70 -29.93
C ALA A 69 -25.70 -9.60 -30.26
N ALA A 70 -26.11 -8.63 -31.10
CA ALA A 70 -27.50 -8.44 -31.52
C ALA A 70 -28.08 -9.67 -32.22
N LYS A 71 -27.27 -10.34 -33.05
CA LYS A 71 -27.65 -11.59 -33.74
C LYS A 71 -27.83 -12.78 -32.78
N LYS A 72 -27.18 -12.77 -31.63
CA LYS A 72 -27.17 -13.90 -30.67
C LYS A 72 -28.19 -13.73 -29.56
N LEU A 73 -28.31 -12.53 -29.00
CA LEU A 73 -29.10 -12.28 -27.81
C LEU A 73 -30.61 -12.17 -28.13
N GLN A 74 -31.41 -12.80 -27.30
CA GLN A 74 -32.86 -12.89 -27.40
C GLN A 74 -33.52 -12.30 -26.13
N SER A 75 -34.85 -12.17 -26.13
CA SER A 75 -35.59 -11.67 -24.96
C SER A 75 -35.18 -12.40 -23.67
N GLY A 76 -34.80 -11.63 -22.65
CA GLY A 76 -34.30 -12.11 -21.35
C GLY A 76 -32.77 -12.10 -21.22
N ASP A 77 -32.04 -12.04 -22.33
CA ASP A 77 -30.57 -12.04 -22.33
C ASP A 77 -30.00 -10.65 -21.94
N ILE A 78 -28.67 -10.58 -21.78
CA ILE A 78 -27.98 -9.34 -21.39
C ILE A 78 -26.69 -9.10 -22.19
N LEU A 79 -26.54 -7.86 -22.66
CA LEU A 79 -25.28 -7.27 -23.10
C LEU A 79 -24.70 -6.41 -21.96
N PHE A 80 -23.43 -6.62 -21.62
CA PHE A 80 -22.67 -5.75 -20.71
C PHE A 80 -21.51 -5.09 -21.46
N LEU A 81 -21.67 -3.81 -21.77
CA LEU A 81 -20.74 -2.99 -22.53
C LEU A 81 -20.03 -2.02 -21.60
N THR A 82 -18.70 -1.89 -21.70
CA THR A 82 -17.97 -0.85 -20.97
C THR A 82 -17.01 -0.12 -21.88
N TYR A 83 -16.91 1.19 -21.67
CA TYR A 83 -16.00 2.06 -22.37
C TYR A 83 -15.19 2.90 -21.39
N SER A 84 -13.88 2.92 -21.58
CA SER A 84 -12.96 3.81 -20.88
C SER A 84 -11.99 4.37 -21.90
N GLY A 85 -11.98 5.69 -22.03
CA GLY A 85 -11.21 6.38 -23.06
C GLY A 85 -11.67 7.82 -23.15
N HIS A 86 -11.12 8.54 -24.14
CA HIS A 86 -11.55 9.91 -24.39
C HIS A 86 -12.98 9.95 -24.93
N GLY A 87 -13.80 10.87 -24.47
CA GLY A 87 -15.02 11.26 -25.19
C GLY A 87 -14.86 12.65 -25.81
N GLY A 88 -15.70 12.93 -26.80
CA GLY A 88 -15.66 14.16 -27.57
C GLY A 88 -16.99 14.41 -28.27
N SER A 89 -17.13 15.55 -28.93
CA SER A 89 -18.33 15.88 -29.70
C SER A 89 -17.98 16.29 -31.14
N ILE A 90 -18.89 16.04 -32.07
CA ILE A 90 -18.80 16.50 -33.47
C ILE A 90 -20.01 17.36 -33.83
N ILE A 91 -19.91 18.16 -34.88
CA ILE A 91 -21.01 19.01 -35.32
C ILE A 91 -22.14 18.13 -35.84
N ASP A 92 -23.34 18.31 -35.30
CA ASP A 92 -24.55 17.67 -35.80
C ASP A 92 -25.00 18.40 -37.08
N VAL A 93 -25.01 17.67 -38.21
CA VAL A 93 -25.49 18.17 -39.51
C VAL A 93 -26.92 17.75 -39.80
N ASN A 94 -27.49 16.83 -39.03
CA ASN A 94 -28.82 16.29 -39.21
C ASN A 94 -29.88 17.02 -38.33
N ASN A 95 -29.44 17.78 -37.32
CA ASN A 95 -30.23 18.57 -36.35
C ASN A 95 -31.19 17.73 -35.52
N ASP A 96 -30.75 16.55 -35.09
CA ASP A 96 -31.47 15.70 -34.14
C ASP A 96 -31.20 16.05 -32.68
N ASP A 97 -30.07 16.69 -32.38
CA ASP A 97 -29.70 17.08 -31.04
C ASP A 97 -29.94 18.58 -30.75
N GLU A 98 -30.45 18.87 -29.55
CA GLU A 98 -30.92 20.21 -29.18
C GLU A 98 -29.79 21.25 -29.00
N ASP A 99 -28.55 20.80 -28.79
CA ASP A 99 -27.37 21.67 -28.62
C ASP A 99 -26.47 21.77 -29.86
N GLY A 100 -26.80 21.04 -30.93
CA GLY A 100 -26.14 21.07 -32.23
C GLY A 100 -24.82 20.30 -32.32
N PHE A 101 -24.59 19.34 -31.41
CA PHE A 101 -23.43 18.46 -31.44
C PHE A 101 -23.80 17.00 -31.11
N ASP A 102 -23.31 16.03 -31.89
CA ASP A 102 -23.37 14.63 -31.50
C ASP A 102 -22.24 14.30 -30.52
N GLU A 103 -22.53 13.46 -29.53
CA GLU A 103 -21.54 12.93 -28.61
C GLU A 103 -20.84 11.68 -29.16
N THR A 104 -19.56 11.51 -28.83
CA THR A 104 -18.71 10.47 -29.42
C THR A 104 -17.80 9.76 -28.42
N TRP A 105 -17.45 8.52 -28.75
CA TRP A 105 -16.31 7.81 -28.18
C TRP A 105 -15.10 7.91 -29.10
N CYS A 106 -13.97 8.43 -28.60
CA CYS A 106 -12.73 8.47 -29.35
C CYS A 106 -12.06 7.07 -29.37
N LEU A 107 -12.43 6.25 -30.36
CA LEU A 107 -11.80 4.96 -30.62
C LEU A 107 -10.44 5.13 -31.28
N TYR A 108 -9.69 4.04 -31.44
CA TYR A 108 -8.31 4.12 -31.91
C TYR A 108 -8.20 4.71 -33.31
N ASP A 109 -9.16 4.39 -34.18
CA ASP A 109 -9.18 4.71 -35.60
C ASP A 109 -10.00 5.98 -35.95
N ARG A 110 -11.05 6.30 -35.18
CA ARG A 110 -11.92 7.48 -35.37
C ARG A 110 -12.86 7.70 -34.17
N GLN A 111 -13.56 8.83 -34.18
CA GLN A 111 -14.69 9.07 -33.28
C GLN A 111 -15.87 8.16 -33.70
N LEU A 112 -16.44 7.41 -32.75
CA LEU A 112 -17.66 6.65 -32.93
C LEU A 112 -18.83 7.50 -32.42
N ILE A 113 -19.77 7.83 -33.29
CA ILE A 113 -20.93 8.68 -32.98
C ILE A 113 -21.93 7.86 -32.17
N ASP A 114 -22.53 8.45 -31.14
CA ASP A 114 -23.58 7.81 -30.34
C ASP A 114 -24.79 7.37 -31.18
N ASP A 115 -25.07 8.06 -32.26
CA ASP A 115 -26.02 7.68 -33.30
C ASP A 115 -25.75 6.30 -33.92
N GLU A 116 -24.48 5.92 -34.09
CA GLU A 116 -24.11 4.57 -34.51
C GLU A 116 -24.35 3.52 -33.41
N LEU A 117 -24.27 3.93 -32.14
CA LEU A 117 -24.64 3.11 -30.99
C LEU A 117 -26.16 2.91 -30.94
N PHE A 118 -26.97 3.94 -31.21
CA PHE A 118 -28.43 3.80 -31.32
C PHE A 118 -28.82 2.87 -32.46
N GLU A 119 -28.22 3.03 -33.64
CA GLU A 119 -28.42 2.13 -34.77
C GLU A 119 -28.06 0.68 -34.39
N SER A 120 -26.95 0.49 -33.67
CA SER A 120 -26.54 -0.83 -33.19
C SER A 120 -27.48 -1.42 -32.14
N PHE A 121 -27.95 -0.60 -31.18
CA PHE A 121 -28.86 -1.03 -30.12
C PHE A 121 -30.28 -1.32 -30.64
N SER A 122 -30.72 -0.63 -31.70
CA SER A 122 -32.01 -0.89 -32.36
C SER A 122 -32.14 -2.31 -32.95
N LYS A 123 -31.00 -2.96 -33.24
CA LYS A 123 -30.94 -4.32 -33.79
C LYS A 123 -31.19 -5.41 -32.75
N PHE A 124 -31.15 -5.08 -31.45
CA PHE A 124 -31.40 -6.06 -30.39
C PHE A 124 -32.89 -6.34 -30.24
N ASN A 125 -33.23 -7.62 -30.04
CA ASN A 125 -34.62 -8.03 -29.88
C ASN A 125 -35.28 -7.37 -28.66
N PRO A 126 -36.59 -7.09 -28.70
CA PRO A 126 -37.33 -6.65 -27.53
C PRO A 126 -37.12 -7.58 -26.33
N GLY A 127 -36.84 -6.98 -25.18
CA GLY A 127 -36.56 -7.71 -23.94
C GLY A 127 -35.11 -8.15 -23.71
N VAL A 128 -34.20 -7.86 -24.62
CA VAL A 128 -32.76 -7.86 -24.30
C VAL A 128 -32.47 -6.69 -23.36
N ARG A 129 -31.60 -6.92 -22.37
CA ARG A 129 -31.09 -5.90 -21.46
C ARG A 129 -29.72 -5.44 -21.94
N ILE A 130 -29.48 -4.14 -21.98
CA ILE A 130 -28.16 -3.57 -22.35
C ILE A 130 -27.68 -2.74 -21.16
N LEU A 131 -26.58 -3.16 -20.56
CA LEU A 131 -25.92 -2.47 -19.45
C LEU A 131 -24.65 -1.79 -19.95
N ILE A 132 -24.53 -0.49 -19.72
CA ILE A 132 -23.39 0.30 -20.17
C ILE A 132 -22.74 1.01 -18.99
N PHE A 133 -21.42 0.95 -18.90
CA PHE A 133 -20.61 1.84 -18.07
C PHE A 133 -19.67 2.63 -18.98
N SER A 134 -19.86 3.94 -19.06
CA SER A 134 -19.04 4.85 -19.85
C SER A 134 -18.22 5.74 -18.91
N ASP A 135 -16.95 5.38 -18.75
CA ASP A 135 -15.98 6.14 -17.98
C ASP A 135 -15.19 7.08 -18.91
N SER A 136 -15.92 8.06 -19.44
CA SER A 136 -15.50 9.07 -20.43
C SER A 136 -16.16 10.42 -20.13
N CYS A 137 -15.66 11.51 -20.74
CA CYS A 137 -16.30 12.84 -20.69
C CYS A 137 -17.04 13.12 -21.99
N HIS A 138 -18.17 13.79 -21.92
CA HIS A 138 -18.93 14.31 -23.06
C HIS A 138 -19.02 15.83 -22.89
N SER A 139 -18.83 16.62 -23.95
CA SER A 139 -18.86 18.09 -23.85
C SER A 139 -20.24 18.64 -24.17
N GLY A 140 -21.24 18.28 -23.36
CA GLY A 140 -22.56 18.89 -23.45
C GLY A 140 -22.55 20.28 -22.84
N SER A 141 -22.71 21.29 -23.69
CA SER A 141 -22.76 22.74 -23.45
C SER A 141 -21.45 23.54 -23.60
N VAL A 142 -21.50 24.42 -24.60
CA VAL A 142 -20.55 25.51 -24.97
C VAL A 142 -20.38 26.58 -23.87
N SER A 143 -20.65 26.26 -22.60
CA SER A 143 -20.58 27.19 -21.47
C SER A 143 -19.63 26.75 -20.36
N LYS A 144 -18.34 26.61 -20.69
CA LYS A 144 -17.29 27.00 -19.73
C LYS A 144 -16.18 27.78 -20.44
N ASN A 145 -15.97 29.00 -19.95
CA ASN A 145 -14.74 29.78 -20.10
C ASN A 145 -13.57 29.03 -19.43
N VAL A 146 -13.16 27.89 -20.00
CA VAL A 146 -11.83 27.34 -19.77
C VAL A 146 -10.99 27.88 -20.92
N ALA A 147 -9.96 28.66 -20.58
CA ALA A 147 -9.01 29.14 -21.58
C ALA A 147 -8.56 27.95 -22.46
N PRO A 148 -8.47 28.10 -23.79
CA PRO A 148 -8.09 27.01 -24.66
C PRO A 148 -6.74 26.46 -24.22
N ILE A 149 -6.72 25.22 -23.74
CA ILE A 149 -5.48 24.49 -23.47
C ILE A 149 -4.77 24.42 -24.81
N LYS A 150 -3.60 25.05 -24.91
CA LYS A 150 -2.77 24.95 -26.11
C LYS A 150 -2.44 23.47 -26.31
N PRO A 151 -2.47 22.95 -27.56
CA PRO A 151 -2.15 21.55 -27.83
C PRO A 151 -0.73 21.14 -27.36
N ASP A 152 0.14 22.13 -27.12
CA ASP A 152 1.51 21.93 -26.59
C ASP A 152 1.66 22.39 -25.12
N THR A 153 0.58 22.47 -24.34
CA THR A 153 0.70 22.82 -22.91
C THR A 153 1.32 21.63 -22.18
N PRO A 154 2.52 21.77 -21.59
CA PRO A 154 3.09 20.71 -20.76
C PRO A 154 2.09 20.37 -19.66
N VAL A 155 1.81 19.08 -19.52
CA VAL A 155 1.10 18.51 -18.37
C VAL A 155 1.67 19.17 -17.12
N ASP A 156 0.85 19.88 -16.34
CA ASP A 156 1.31 20.45 -15.07
C ASP A 156 1.88 19.29 -14.22
N PRO A 157 3.20 19.26 -13.96
CA PRO A 157 3.83 18.13 -13.29
C PRO A 157 3.40 17.97 -11.83
N LYS A 158 2.49 18.82 -11.32
CA LYS A 158 2.10 18.89 -9.91
C LYS A 158 0.78 18.19 -9.56
N THR A 159 -0.01 17.70 -10.53
CA THR A 159 -1.38 17.20 -10.22
C THR A 159 -1.83 15.87 -10.82
N TYR A 160 -1.27 15.37 -11.93
CA TYR A 160 -1.45 13.97 -12.44
C TYR A 160 -2.89 13.42 -12.49
N MET A 161 -3.89 14.30 -12.40
CA MET A 161 -5.26 14.02 -12.79
C MET A 161 -5.31 14.31 -14.29
N ARG A 162 -5.64 13.30 -15.09
CA ARG A 162 -5.83 13.48 -16.52
C ARG A 162 -7.31 13.40 -16.85
N SER A 163 -7.79 14.42 -17.52
CA SER A 163 -9.16 14.47 -18.03
C SER A 163 -9.33 13.50 -19.18
N ARG A 164 -10.46 12.79 -19.20
CA ARG A 164 -10.89 11.95 -20.32
C ARG A 164 -11.66 12.75 -21.37
N LEU A 165 -11.57 14.08 -21.35
CA LEU A 165 -12.12 14.95 -22.39
C LEU A 165 -11.10 15.11 -23.52
N ALA A 166 -11.50 14.81 -24.76
CA ALA A 166 -10.68 15.09 -25.93
C ALA A 166 -10.62 16.62 -26.19
N PRO A 167 -9.47 17.19 -26.55
CA PRO A 167 -9.37 18.61 -26.84
C PRO A 167 -10.25 19.01 -28.04
N MET A 168 -11.17 19.95 -27.84
CA MET A 168 -12.13 20.38 -28.87
C MET A 168 -11.46 20.82 -30.18
N ASN A 169 -10.27 21.43 -30.12
CA ASN A 169 -9.52 21.82 -31.31
C ASN A 169 -9.01 20.60 -32.11
N VAL A 170 -8.72 19.48 -31.46
CA VAL A 170 -8.36 18.23 -32.13
C VAL A 170 -9.61 17.62 -32.77
N LEU A 171 -10.73 17.61 -32.05
CA LEU A 171 -12.00 17.07 -32.55
C LEU A 171 -12.47 17.81 -33.80
N ILE A 172 -12.47 19.15 -33.78
CA ILE A 172 -12.83 19.98 -34.93
C ILE A 172 -11.91 19.74 -36.13
N ARG A 173 -10.58 19.64 -35.92
CA ARG A 173 -9.66 19.36 -37.03
C ARG A 173 -9.86 17.96 -37.60
N THR A 174 -10.08 16.98 -36.73
CA THR A 174 -10.35 15.59 -37.10
C THR A 174 -11.64 15.48 -37.89
N TYR A 175 -12.72 16.10 -37.41
CA TYR A 175 -14.00 16.18 -38.13
C TYR A 175 -13.83 16.83 -39.51
N ASN A 176 -13.20 18.01 -39.59
CA ASN A 176 -13.03 18.70 -40.87
C ASN A 176 -12.21 17.91 -41.90
N LYS A 177 -11.19 17.16 -41.47
CA LYS A 177 -10.39 16.32 -42.37
C LYS A 177 -11.17 15.10 -42.88
N HIS A 178 -12.09 14.58 -42.07
CA HIS A 178 -12.89 13.39 -42.35
C HIS A 178 -14.37 13.71 -42.54
N LYS A 179 -14.68 14.94 -42.98
CA LYS A 179 -16.06 15.48 -42.98
C LYS A 179 -17.03 14.62 -43.75
N ASP A 180 -16.70 14.26 -44.99
CA ASP A 180 -17.56 13.43 -45.83
C ASP A 180 -17.89 12.08 -45.17
N GLN A 181 -16.95 11.51 -44.40
CA GLN A 181 -17.16 10.25 -43.67
C GLN A 181 -18.13 10.44 -42.50
N TYR A 182 -17.94 11.48 -41.67
CA TYR A 182 -18.81 11.73 -40.52
C TYR A 182 -20.21 12.15 -40.95
N ASP A 183 -20.33 13.03 -41.94
CA ASP A 183 -21.62 13.47 -42.49
C ASP A 183 -22.39 12.29 -43.09
N GLU A 184 -21.73 11.40 -43.86
CA GLU A 184 -22.37 10.21 -44.41
C GLU A 184 -22.84 9.23 -43.31
N ILE A 185 -22.12 9.16 -42.19
CA ILE A 185 -22.53 8.34 -41.05
C ILE A 185 -23.77 8.95 -40.38
N GLN A 186 -23.76 10.25 -40.08
CA GLN A 186 -24.90 10.96 -39.46
C GLN A 186 -26.15 10.89 -40.36
N GLU A 187 -26.02 11.08 -41.68
CA GLU A 187 -27.14 10.98 -42.62
C GLU A 187 -27.78 9.57 -42.65
N LYS A 188 -26.99 8.53 -42.34
CA LYS A 188 -27.45 7.14 -42.33
C LYS A 188 -28.00 6.70 -40.98
N ALA A 189 -27.55 7.32 -39.89
CA ALA A 189 -28.05 7.04 -38.56
C ALA A 189 -29.43 7.69 -38.38
N THR A 190 -30.46 6.86 -38.34
CA THR A 190 -31.86 7.32 -38.30
C THR A 190 -32.61 6.86 -37.07
N LYS A 191 -31.91 6.14 -36.17
CA LYS A 191 -32.49 5.51 -34.99
C LYS A 191 -32.22 6.37 -33.77
N ARG A 192 -33.28 6.59 -33.00
CA ARG A 192 -33.20 7.31 -31.73
C ARG A 192 -33.51 6.39 -30.56
N ALA A 193 -33.38 6.92 -29.35
CA ALA A 193 -33.57 6.15 -28.11
C ALA A 193 -34.95 5.47 -28.03
N GLU A 194 -35.99 6.06 -28.62
CA GLU A 194 -37.36 5.53 -28.72
C GLU A 194 -37.51 4.35 -29.69
N ASP A 195 -36.61 4.19 -30.66
CA ASP A 195 -36.65 3.08 -31.63
C ASP A 195 -36.05 1.78 -31.07
N ILE A 196 -35.45 1.85 -29.88
CA ILE A 196 -34.73 0.73 -29.27
C ILE A 196 -35.71 -0.17 -28.52
N GLY A 197 -35.94 -1.37 -29.06
CA GLY A 197 -36.80 -2.38 -28.43
C GLY A 197 -36.20 -3.03 -27.16
N ALA A 198 -34.88 -2.98 -26.99
CA ALA A 198 -34.17 -3.42 -25.79
C ALA A 198 -34.33 -2.42 -24.63
N TYR A 199 -34.03 -2.82 -23.40
CA TYR A 199 -33.94 -1.89 -22.27
C TYR A 199 -32.47 -1.55 -21.97
N VAL A 200 -32.09 -0.30 -22.19
CA VAL A 200 -30.74 0.22 -21.92
C VAL A 200 -30.67 0.90 -20.56
N ILE A 201 -29.64 0.55 -19.76
CA ILE A 201 -29.19 1.29 -18.59
C ILE A 201 -27.74 1.72 -18.83
N LEU A 202 -27.48 3.02 -18.76
CA LEU A 202 -26.17 3.63 -18.95
C LEU A 202 -25.74 4.37 -17.68
N PHE A 203 -24.60 3.99 -17.13
CA PHE A 203 -23.90 4.75 -16.11
C PHE A 203 -22.82 5.60 -16.78
N GLY A 204 -22.94 6.93 -16.64
CA GLY A 204 -21.92 7.89 -17.07
C GLY A 204 -21.04 8.34 -15.91
N ALA A 205 -19.76 8.58 -16.16
CA ALA A 205 -18.81 8.96 -15.11
C ALA A 205 -18.94 10.39 -14.58
N CYS A 206 -19.52 11.31 -15.36
CA CYS A 206 -19.69 12.72 -15.00
C CYS A 206 -21.02 13.27 -15.55
N GLN A 207 -21.43 14.47 -15.13
CA GLN A 207 -22.47 15.23 -15.82
C GLN A 207 -21.93 15.85 -17.11
N ASP A 208 -22.82 16.31 -17.98
CA ASP A 208 -22.50 16.88 -19.29
C ASP A 208 -21.60 18.13 -19.19
N ASN A 209 -21.67 18.85 -18.06
CA ASN A 209 -20.85 20.02 -17.77
C ASN A 209 -19.64 19.73 -16.87
N GLU A 210 -19.24 18.47 -16.71
CA GLU A 210 -18.16 18.00 -15.83
C GLU A 210 -17.15 17.13 -16.57
N GLU A 211 -16.02 16.81 -15.91
CA GLU A 211 -14.97 15.98 -16.47
C GLU A 211 -14.79 14.70 -15.66
N ALA A 212 -14.74 13.57 -16.35
CA ALA A 212 -14.24 12.30 -15.85
C ALA A 212 -12.71 12.25 -15.82
N MET A 213 -12.15 11.90 -14.66
CA MET A 213 -10.70 11.96 -14.40
C MET A 213 -10.07 10.57 -14.19
N GLU A 214 -8.78 10.43 -14.53
CA GLU A 214 -7.95 9.26 -14.19
C GLU A 214 -7.25 9.41 -12.83
N VAL A 215 -7.34 8.37 -11.97
CA VAL A 215 -6.68 8.30 -10.67
C VAL A 215 -6.21 6.86 -10.35
N TRP A 216 -4.95 6.72 -9.92
CA TRP A 216 -4.46 5.50 -9.25
C TRP A 216 -4.56 4.24 -10.11
N GLY A 217 -4.23 4.39 -11.40
CA GLY A 217 -4.27 3.29 -12.36
C GLY A 217 -5.67 2.88 -12.83
N ASN A 218 -6.75 3.56 -12.42
CA ASN A 218 -8.13 3.41 -12.89
C ASN A 218 -8.79 4.79 -13.18
N GLY A 219 -9.95 4.83 -13.82
CA GLY A 219 -10.81 6.03 -13.84
C GLY A 219 -11.41 6.26 -12.45
N MET A 220 -11.65 7.50 -12.03
CA MET A 220 -12.22 7.81 -10.72
C MET A 220 -13.58 7.12 -10.53
N PHE A 221 -14.37 7.07 -11.61
CA PHE A 221 -15.62 6.35 -11.68
C PHE A 221 -15.44 4.84 -11.56
N THR A 222 -14.56 4.24 -12.35
CA THR A 222 -14.28 2.80 -12.27
C THR A 222 -13.71 2.37 -10.91
N ALA A 223 -12.81 3.16 -10.32
CA ALA A 223 -12.26 2.93 -8.98
C ALA A 223 -13.38 2.92 -7.93
N LYS A 224 -14.36 3.82 -8.05
CA LYS A 224 -15.51 3.86 -7.15
C LYS A 224 -16.45 2.68 -7.35
N VAL A 225 -16.73 2.29 -8.61
CA VAL A 225 -17.52 1.10 -8.92
C VAL A 225 -16.88 -0.12 -8.25
N LYS A 226 -15.57 -0.31 -8.42
CA LYS A 226 -14.81 -1.40 -7.78
C LYS A 226 -14.97 -1.41 -6.25
N LYS A 227 -14.89 -0.24 -5.61
CA LYS A 227 -15.06 -0.09 -4.15
C LYS A 227 -16.49 -0.44 -3.69
N VAL A 228 -17.50 0.08 -4.38
CA VAL A 228 -18.92 -0.12 -4.02
C VAL A 228 -19.36 -1.56 -4.24
N MET A 229 -18.82 -2.22 -5.26
CA MET A 229 -19.12 -3.62 -5.57
C MET A 229 -18.66 -4.61 -4.51
N ALA A 230 -17.80 -4.20 -3.56
CA ALA A 230 -17.46 -4.99 -2.38
C ALA A 230 -18.57 -5.03 -1.31
N GLY A 231 -19.57 -4.15 -1.39
CA GLY A 231 -20.70 -4.09 -0.46
C GLY A 231 -21.96 -4.83 -0.94
N GLU A 232 -22.96 -4.96 -0.07
CA GLU A 232 -24.26 -5.52 -0.46
C GLU A 232 -25.08 -4.54 -1.32
N ILE A 233 -25.15 -4.81 -2.63
CA ILE A 233 -25.96 -4.03 -3.57
C ILE A 233 -27.12 -4.89 -4.10
N LYS A 234 -28.35 -4.43 -3.89
CA LYS A 234 -29.58 -5.19 -4.21
C LYS A 234 -30.16 -4.85 -5.58
N SER A 235 -29.92 -3.65 -6.08
CA SER A 235 -30.42 -3.17 -7.38
C SER A 235 -29.41 -2.26 -8.10
N TYR A 236 -29.61 -2.00 -9.39
CA TYR A 236 -28.84 -0.96 -10.10
C TYR A 236 -29.10 0.45 -9.56
N SER A 237 -30.31 0.71 -9.03
CA SER A 237 -30.61 1.97 -8.33
C SER A 237 -29.81 2.12 -7.03
N ASP A 238 -29.63 1.03 -6.28
CA ASP A 238 -28.77 1.02 -5.09
C ASP A 238 -27.30 1.17 -5.47
N LEU A 239 -26.87 0.52 -6.57
CA LEU A 239 -25.51 0.64 -7.10
C LEU A 239 -25.20 2.09 -7.42
N PHE A 240 -26.07 2.76 -8.19
CA PHE A 240 -25.91 4.16 -8.54
C PHE A 240 -25.86 5.06 -7.31
N SER A 241 -26.80 4.86 -6.37
CA SER A 241 -26.86 5.61 -5.12
C SER A 241 -25.57 5.46 -4.29
N ALA A 242 -24.99 4.26 -4.27
CA ALA A 242 -23.76 3.98 -3.54
C ALA A 242 -22.51 4.53 -4.25
N ILE A 243 -22.47 4.48 -5.59
CA ILE A 243 -21.40 5.11 -6.38
C ILE A 243 -21.42 6.63 -6.14
N LYS A 244 -22.59 7.26 -6.23
CA LYS A 244 -22.76 8.71 -6.02
C LYS A 244 -22.34 9.18 -4.63
N LYS A 245 -22.50 8.35 -3.59
CA LYS A 245 -22.25 8.68 -2.16
C LYS A 245 -20.79 8.92 -1.76
N GLY A 246 -19.85 9.06 -2.68
CA GLY A 246 -18.52 9.53 -2.32
C GLY A 246 -17.72 10.00 -3.51
N PHE A 247 -18.36 10.86 -4.29
CA PHE A 247 -17.73 11.83 -5.18
C PHE A 247 -17.81 13.22 -4.52
N SER A 248 -16.80 14.06 -4.75
CA SER A 248 -16.77 15.47 -4.33
C SER A 248 -17.59 16.36 -5.28
N ILE A 249 -17.57 17.68 -5.09
CA ILE A 249 -18.30 18.68 -5.91
C ILE A 249 -17.84 18.73 -7.39
N GLU A 250 -16.76 18.05 -7.78
CA GLU A 250 -16.09 18.24 -9.09
C GLU A 250 -16.45 17.22 -10.18
N GLN A 251 -16.93 16.01 -9.84
CA GLN A 251 -17.34 14.97 -10.79
C GLN A 251 -18.53 14.18 -10.22
N HIS A 252 -19.65 14.14 -10.91
CA HIS A 252 -20.85 13.44 -10.46
C HIS A 252 -21.35 12.44 -11.51
N PRO A 253 -21.40 11.14 -11.19
CA PRO A 253 -21.87 10.15 -12.15
C PRO A 253 -23.35 10.32 -12.45
N ASN A 254 -23.74 9.96 -13.67
CA ASN A 254 -25.12 10.00 -14.14
C ASN A 254 -25.68 8.60 -14.42
N LEU A 255 -27.00 8.46 -14.38
CA LEU A 255 -27.71 7.23 -14.69
C LEU A 255 -28.82 7.53 -15.70
N PHE A 256 -28.60 7.09 -16.93
CA PHE A 256 -29.57 7.18 -18.01
C PHE A 256 -30.21 5.82 -18.25
N HIS A 257 -31.47 5.82 -18.68
CA HIS A 257 -32.16 4.60 -19.07
C HIS A 257 -33.29 4.89 -20.06
N TYR A 258 -33.33 4.15 -21.16
CA TYR A 258 -34.20 4.37 -22.32
C TYR A 258 -34.51 3.07 -23.08
N GLY A 259 -35.31 3.15 -24.15
CA GLY A 259 -35.88 2.00 -24.84
C GLY A 259 -37.07 1.40 -24.11
N ASN A 260 -37.21 0.07 -24.11
CA ASN A 260 -38.38 -0.63 -23.57
C ASN A 260 -38.35 -0.74 -22.02
N LYS A 261 -38.89 0.27 -21.35
CA LYS A 261 -38.94 0.38 -19.87
C LYS A 261 -39.94 -0.55 -19.18
N ASP A 262 -40.76 -1.31 -19.93
CA ASP A 262 -41.72 -2.25 -19.34
C ASP A 262 -41.03 -3.44 -18.64
N TYR A 263 -39.74 -3.64 -18.91
CA TYR A 263 -38.91 -4.61 -18.21
C TYR A 263 -38.43 -4.05 -16.87
N ASN A 264 -38.60 -4.83 -15.80
CA ASN A 264 -38.07 -4.46 -14.49
C ASN A 264 -36.54 -4.70 -14.42
N PHE A 265 -35.72 -3.88 -15.08
CA PHE A 265 -34.26 -4.02 -15.15
C PHE A 265 -33.52 -3.24 -14.05
N LEU A 266 -33.89 -1.98 -13.80
CA LEU A 266 -33.24 -1.13 -12.78
C LEU A 266 -33.31 -1.74 -11.36
N SER A 267 -34.39 -2.44 -11.03
CA SER A 267 -34.56 -3.07 -9.72
C SER A 267 -33.83 -4.42 -9.60
N GLN A 268 -33.18 -4.91 -10.66
CA GLN A 268 -32.47 -6.19 -10.63
C GLN A 268 -31.12 -6.04 -9.96
N SER A 269 -30.67 -7.14 -9.33
CA SER A 269 -29.32 -7.22 -8.79
C SER A 269 -28.28 -6.94 -9.89
N PRO A 270 -27.27 -6.09 -9.61
CA PRO A 270 -26.30 -5.72 -10.63
C PRO A 270 -25.62 -6.94 -11.27
N PHE A 271 -25.44 -6.85 -12.58
CA PHE A 271 -24.78 -7.82 -13.45
C PHE A 271 -25.46 -9.19 -13.53
N CYS A 272 -26.69 -9.36 -13.04
CA CYS A 272 -27.37 -10.64 -13.09
C CYS A 272 -27.82 -11.04 -14.52
N ILE A 273 -27.63 -12.32 -14.87
CA ILE A 273 -28.01 -12.87 -16.18
C ILE A 273 -29.48 -13.32 -16.21
N ASN A 274 -30.05 -13.77 -15.09
CA ASN A 274 -31.40 -14.37 -15.04
C ASN A 274 -32.28 -13.80 -13.92
N GLY A 275 -31.98 -12.59 -13.45
CA GLY A 275 -32.65 -11.98 -12.29
C GLY A 275 -32.25 -12.58 -10.94
N LYS A 276 -31.40 -13.63 -10.89
CA LYS A 276 -30.80 -14.14 -9.65
C LYS A 276 -29.50 -13.39 -9.36
N LYS A 277 -29.25 -13.06 -8.09
CA LYS A 277 -28.06 -12.36 -7.61
C LYS A 277 -26.79 -12.94 -8.25
N ALA A 278 -26.02 -12.11 -8.95
CA ALA A 278 -24.69 -12.49 -9.44
C ALA A 278 -23.77 -12.65 -8.23
N VAL A 279 -23.05 -13.77 -8.13
CA VAL A 279 -22.04 -13.97 -7.08
C VAL A 279 -20.76 -13.31 -7.53
N ILE A 280 -20.63 -12.00 -7.28
CA ILE A 280 -19.45 -11.26 -7.68
C ILE A 280 -18.40 -11.42 -6.58
N ASN A 281 -17.50 -12.39 -6.74
CA ASN A 281 -16.33 -12.54 -5.87
C ASN A 281 -15.27 -11.50 -6.26
N THR A 282 -15.50 -10.23 -5.97
CA THR A 282 -14.39 -9.26 -5.94
C THR A 282 -13.46 -9.61 -4.77
N PRO A 283 -12.13 -9.55 -4.93
CA PRO A 283 -11.23 -9.40 -3.79
C PRO A 283 -11.75 -8.21 -2.99
N GLU A 284 -12.09 -8.43 -1.71
CA GLU A 284 -12.63 -7.40 -0.85
C GLU A 284 -11.65 -6.21 -0.83
N ALA A 285 -12.12 -5.05 -1.32
CA ALA A 285 -11.53 -3.80 -0.87
C ALA A 285 -11.86 -3.69 0.62
N PRO A 286 -10.87 -3.41 1.50
CA PRO A 286 -11.10 -3.41 2.94
C PRO A 286 -12.24 -2.44 3.28
N SER A 287 -13.32 -3.00 3.82
CA SER A 287 -14.41 -2.23 4.40
C SER A 287 -13.89 -1.60 5.68
N VAL A 288 -13.41 -0.36 5.62
CA VAL A 288 -13.02 0.36 6.83
C VAL A 288 -14.27 0.98 7.46
N LYS A 289 -14.83 0.32 8.47
CA LYS A 289 -15.72 0.93 9.46
C LYS A 289 -15.48 0.37 10.88
N GLU A 290 -15.17 1.34 11.75
CA GLU A 290 -15.00 1.29 13.22
C GLU A 290 -13.83 0.46 13.79
N ASP A 291 -13.05 1.17 14.62
CA ASP A 291 -11.77 0.75 15.20
C ASP A 291 -11.96 -0.27 16.34
N GLU A 292 -10.99 -1.20 16.42
CA GLU A 292 -10.61 -2.07 17.55
C GLU A 292 -11.39 -3.39 17.78
N ASP A 293 -12.48 -3.66 17.07
CA ASP A 293 -13.31 -4.87 17.29
C ASP A 293 -13.46 -5.75 16.04
N GLU A 294 -12.42 -5.84 15.21
CA GLU A 294 -12.41 -6.70 14.04
C GLU A 294 -11.45 -7.88 14.21
N LEU A 295 -11.80 -9.03 13.64
CA LEU A 295 -10.91 -10.16 13.46
C LEU A 295 -10.44 -10.21 12.02
N ILE A 296 -9.15 -10.48 11.85
CA ILE A 296 -8.54 -10.84 10.57
C ILE A 296 -8.64 -12.37 10.47
N ILE A 297 -9.46 -12.86 9.55
CA ILE A 297 -9.75 -14.28 9.42
C ILE A 297 -9.23 -14.77 8.07
N SER A 298 -8.40 -15.81 8.11
CA SER A 298 -7.95 -16.53 6.94
C SER A 298 -8.82 -17.77 6.76
N LYS A 299 -9.47 -17.92 5.59
CA LYS A 299 -10.27 -19.11 5.25
C LYS A 299 -9.65 -19.92 4.13
N GLN A 300 -9.90 -21.23 4.13
CA GLN A 300 -9.50 -22.11 3.04
C GLN A 300 -10.26 -21.76 1.76
N SER A 301 -9.54 -21.49 0.67
CA SER A 301 -10.17 -21.27 -0.62
C SER A 301 -10.76 -22.58 -1.16
N LYS A 302 -12.07 -22.63 -1.38
CA LYS A 302 -12.75 -23.73 -2.09
C LYS A 302 -12.46 -23.65 -3.59
N GLN A 303 -11.23 -23.89 -4.03
CA GLN A 303 -10.92 -24.12 -5.45
C GLN A 303 -10.72 -25.62 -5.74
N ARG A 304 -11.44 -26.11 -6.76
CA ARG A 304 -11.24 -27.44 -7.33
C ARG A 304 -9.82 -27.55 -7.87
N ALA A 305 -9.09 -28.58 -7.43
CA ALA A 305 -7.74 -28.88 -7.87
C ALA A 305 -7.59 -28.84 -9.40
N ARG A 306 -6.91 -27.82 -9.92
CA ARG A 306 -6.24 -27.88 -11.22
C ARG A 306 -4.96 -27.02 -11.20
N ALA A 307 -3.93 -27.61 -11.82
CA ALA A 307 -2.54 -27.17 -12.00
C ALA A 307 -1.60 -27.30 -10.78
N LYS A 308 -0.62 -28.21 -10.91
CA LYS A 308 0.60 -28.23 -10.09
C LYS A 308 1.34 -26.91 -10.32
N GLY A 309 1.50 -26.10 -9.27
CA GLY A 309 2.27 -24.85 -9.30
C GLY A 309 1.50 -23.58 -8.92
N ALA A 310 0.20 -23.64 -8.67
CA ALA A 310 -0.54 -22.49 -8.15
C ALA A 310 -0.21 -22.28 -6.65
N VAL A 311 0.30 -21.10 -6.31
CA VAL A 311 0.48 -20.66 -4.91
C VAL A 311 -0.91 -20.48 -4.31
N GLN A 312 -1.24 -21.22 -3.25
CA GLN A 312 -2.45 -21.00 -2.46
C GLN A 312 -2.43 -19.56 -1.93
N SER A 313 -3.31 -18.70 -2.44
CA SER A 313 -3.63 -17.43 -1.78
C SER A 313 -4.72 -17.70 -0.74
N ASN A 314 -4.39 -17.53 0.54
CA ASN A 314 -5.42 -17.45 1.58
C ASN A 314 -6.29 -16.21 1.31
N LYS A 315 -7.62 -16.36 1.36
CA LYS A 315 -8.51 -15.19 1.36
C LYS A 315 -8.62 -14.70 2.80
N TYR A 316 -8.26 -13.44 3.02
CA TYR A 316 -8.46 -12.75 4.29
C TYR A 316 -9.80 -12.04 4.27
N GLU A 317 -10.58 -12.23 5.32
CA GLU A 317 -11.86 -11.56 5.56
C GLU A 317 -11.74 -10.78 6.88
N LEU A 318 -12.26 -9.56 6.90
CA LEU A 318 -12.45 -8.81 8.14
C LEU A 318 -13.83 -9.17 8.70
N GLN A 319 -13.87 -9.63 9.94
CA GLN A 319 -15.12 -9.92 10.65
C GLN A 319 -15.28 -8.99 11.84
N SER A 320 -16.33 -8.17 11.83
CA SER A 320 -16.72 -7.35 12.98
C SER A 320 -17.19 -8.21 14.15
N VAL A 321 -16.83 -7.81 15.37
CA VAL A 321 -17.20 -8.47 16.62
C VAL A 321 -17.93 -7.51 17.56
N ASP A 322 -18.87 -8.04 18.35
CA ASP A 322 -19.64 -7.24 19.32
C ASP A 322 -18.79 -6.91 20.58
N LYS A 323 -18.61 -5.60 20.85
CA LYS A 323 -17.93 -5.01 22.02
C LYS A 323 -18.37 -5.57 23.37
N ALA A 324 -19.59 -6.08 23.48
CA ALA A 324 -20.18 -6.50 24.76
C ALA A 324 -19.68 -7.87 25.28
N SER A 325 -18.81 -8.58 24.54
CA SER A 325 -18.47 -9.97 24.84
C SER A 325 -16.96 -10.26 24.80
N GLY A 326 -16.33 -10.41 25.97
CA GLY A 326 -15.00 -11.04 26.11
C GLY A 326 -13.79 -10.26 25.57
N LYS A 327 -12.60 -10.88 25.63
CA LYS A 327 -11.34 -10.30 25.10
C LYS A 327 -11.20 -10.59 23.60
N ALA A 328 -10.52 -9.73 22.85
CA ALA A 328 -10.38 -9.86 21.39
C ALA A 328 -9.77 -11.20 20.95
N TRP A 329 -8.79 -11.73 21.69
CA TRP A 329 -8.21 -13.04 21.40
C TRP A 329 -9.17 -14.20 21.67
N ASP A 330 -10.01 -14.12 22.72
CA ASP A 330 -11.07 -15.12 22.94
C ASP A 330 -12.00 -15.18 21.73
N LYS A 331 -12.30 -14.02 21.13
CA LYS A 331 -13.10 -13.94 19.89
C LYS A 331 -12.42 -14.53 18.67
N ALA A 332 -11.10 -14.38 18.57
CA ALA A 332 -10.34 -15.06 17.52
C ALA A 332 -10.44 -16.60 17.65
N TYR A 333 -10.30 -17.14 18.86
CA TYR A 333 -10.48 -18.58 19.09
C TYR A 333 -11.91 -19.05 18.88
N GLU A 334 -12.92 -18.29 19.33
CA GLU A 334 -14.33 -18.60 19.08
C GLU A 334 -14.61 -18.67 17.57
N ALA A 335 -14.15 -17.68 16.79
CA ALA A 335 -14.31 -17.66 15.34
C ALA A 335 -13.63 -18.85 14.67
N TYR A 336 -12.43 -19.21 15.14
CA TYR A 336 -11.71 -20.39 14.67
C TYR A 336 -12.49 -21.67 14.94
N LEU A 337 -12.84 -21.95 16.19
CA LEU A 337 -13.49 -23.20 16.60
C LEU A 337 -14.90 -23.35 16.03
N ALA A 338 -15.58 -22.25 15.69
CA ALA A 338 -16.94 -22.27 15.17
C ALA A 338 -17.05 -22.60 13.67
N ASP A 339 -16.02 -22.33 12.87
CA ASP A 339 -16.05 -22.49 11.41
C ASP A 339 -14.87 -23.35 10.91
N PRO A 340 -15.12 -24.61 10.50
CA PRO A 340 -14.08 -25.50 9.98
C PRO A 340 -13.35 -25.01 8.71
N ASP A 341 -13.88 -24.00 8.01
CA ASP A 341 -13.22 -23.39 6.85
C ASP A 341 -12.17 -22.34 7.29
N VAL A 342 -12.19 -21.87 8.55
CA VAL A 342 -11.22 -20.90 9.10
C VAL A 342 -9.89 -21.57 9.39
N ARG A 343 -8.81 -21.12 8.75
CA ARG A 343 -7.45 -21.66 8.96
C ARG A 343 -6.63 -20.87 9.97
N PHE A 344 -6.99 -19.62 10.20
CA PHE A 344 -6.33 -18.76 11.18
C PHE A 344 -7.22 -17.55 11.48
N ALA A 345 -7.21 -17.08 12.73
CA ALA A 345 -7.82 -15.81 13.10
C ALA A 345 -6.88 -15.04 14.03
N GLU A 346 -6.75 -13.73 13.82
CA GLU A 346 -6.07 -12.82 14.76
C GLU A 346 -6.90 -11.55 14.98
N PRO A 347 -6.83 -10.92 16.16
CA PRO A 347 -7.40 -9.59 16.35
C PRO A 347 -6.76 -8.54 15.43
N ASN A 348 -7.57 -7.62 14.91
CA ASN A 348 -7.12 -6.41 14.23
C ASN A 348 -6.64 -5.37 15.26
N ILE A 349 -5.53 -5.69 15.94
CA ILE A 349 -5.00 -4.88 17.04
C ILE A 349 -4.16 -3.70 16.56
N LYS A 350 -4.38 -2.54 17.17
CA LYS A 350 -3.39 -1.47 17.24
C LYS A 350 -2.34 -1.84 18.30
N SER A 351 -1.09 -1.42 18.13
CA SER A 351 -0.05 -1.55 19.16
C SER A 351 0.06 -0.27 19.99
N PRO A 352 -0.69 -0.12 21.11
CA PRO A 352 -0.56 1.04 21.99
C PRO A 352 0.67 0.87 22.89
N TYR A 353 1.64 1.77 22.77
CA TYR A 353 2.83 1.76 23.63
C TYR A 353 2.80 2.83 24.72
N LEU A 354 1.80 3.74 24.73
CA LEU A 354 1.61 4.73 25.79
C LEU A 354 0.13 4.89 26.16
N LYS A 355 -0.16 4.90 27.48
CA LYS A 355 -1.42 5.49 27.98
C LYS A 355 -1.36 7.00 27.70
N PRO A 356 -2.45 7.64 27.23
CA PRO A 356 -2.49 9.09 27.10
C PRO A 356 -2.33 9.68 28.50
N THR A 357 -1.14 10.20 28.83
CA THR A 357 -0.94 10.94 30.08
C THR A 357 -1.05 12.43 29.83
N ALA A 358 -1.84 13.05 30.71
CA ALA A 358 -2.10 14.47 30.83
C ALA A 358 -0.82 15.33 30.78
N ALA A 359 -0.95 16.44 30.04
CA ALA A 359 -0.17 17.68 30.14
C ALA A 359 1.35 17.51 30.26
N ARG A 360 2.05 17.63 29.13
CA ARG A 360 3.48 17.94 29.15
C ARG A 360 3.66 19.46 29.25
N ALA A 361 4.52 19.87 30.19
CA ALA A 361 4.87 21.26 30.46
C ALA A 361 5.50 21.92 29.23
N GLN A 362 5.32 23.23 29.09
CA GLN A 362 6.02 24.07 28.12
C GLN A 362 7.53 23.82 28.26
N GLU A 363 8.11 23.05 27.33
CA GLU A 363 9.56 23.02 27.16
C GLU A 363 9.97 24.32 26.46
N GLU A 364 11.00 25.00 26.97
CA GLU A 364 11.60 26.14 26.29
C GLU A 364 12.10 25.67 24.91
N HIS A 365 11.63 26.31 23.83
CA HIS A 365 12.04 26.03 22.46
C HIS A 365 13.53 26.38 22.29
N THR A 366 14.41 25.42 22.55
CA THR A 366 15.84 25.53 22.33
C THR A 366 16.23 24.55 21.22
N ASN A 367 16.72 25.05 20.08
CA ASN A 367 17.26 24.20 18.99
C ASN A 367 18.68 23.71 19.35
N GLU A 368 18.78 22.93 20.43
CA GLU A 368 20.03 22.36 20.97
C GLU A 368 20.15 20.86 20.62
N TYR A 369 21.39 20.34 20.63
CA TYR A 369 21.64 18.90 20.56
C TYR A 369 21.14 18.20 21.84
N MET A 370 20.77 16.92 21.73
CA MET A 370 20.42 16.12 22.91
C MET A 370 21.63 15.97 23.82
N LYS A 371 21.52 16.47 25.05
CA LYS A 371 22.59 16.50 26.06
C LYS A 371 23.10 15.11 26.45
N ASN A 372 22.23 14.10 26.31
CA ASN A 372 22.53 12.71 26.65
C ASN A 372 23.32 11.92 25.60
N TRP A 373 23.69 12.56 24.49
CA TRP A 373 24.38 11.92 23.38
C TRP A 373 25.49 12.82 22.85
N PRO A 374 26.60 12.24 22.35
CA PRO A 374 27.70 13.03 21.81
C PRO A 374 27.20 13.88 20.63
N PRO A 375 27.39 15.21 20.66
CA PRO A 375 27.09 16.05 19.52
C PRO A 375 28.15 15.88 18.43
N PRO A 376 27.83 16.16 17.15
CA PRO A 376 28.84 16.28 16.13
C PRO A 376 29.79 17.46 16.42
N GLU A 377 30.99 17.41 15.86
CA GLU A 377 31.91 18.53 15.92
C GLU A 377 31.39 19.71 15.09
N ALA A 378 31.54 20.93 15.64
CA ALA A 378 31.15 22.15 14.96
C ALA A 378 31.97 22.31 13.66
N SER A 379 31.29 22.20 12.51
CA SER A 379 31.88 22.32 11.19
C SER A 379 30.83 22.77 10.18
N PRO A 380 31.21 23.25 8.97
CA PRO A 380 30.24 23.54 7.91
C PRO A 380 29.41 22.33 7.47
N ASN A 381 29.91 21.11 7.75
CA ASN A 381 29.23 19.85 7.46
C ASN A 381 28.50 19.28 8.67
N GLU A 382 28.40 20.00 9.81
CA GLU A 382 27.68 19.51 11.00
C GLU A 382 26.20 19.21 10.71
N PHE A 383 25.65 19.78 9.65
CA PHE A 383 24.28 19.53 9.20
C PHE A 383 24.12 18.15 8.53
N ILE A 384 25.18 17.62 7.94
CA ILE A 384 25.19 16.38 7.14
C ILE A 384 26.27 15.38 7.58
N TRP A 385 26.79 15.50 8.81
CA TRP A 385 27.91 14.70 9.32
C TRP A 385 27.73 13.19 9.09
N HIS A 386 26.50 12.71 9.26
CA HIS A 386 26.17 11.30 9.09
C HIS A 386 26.43 10.76 7.69
N LEU A 387 26.52 11.61 6.65
CA LEU A 387 26.75 11.22 5.25
C LEU A 387 28.22 11.11 4.85
N ASP A 388 29.14 11.57 5.70
CA ASP A 388 30.55 11.72 5.37
C ASP A 388 31.31 10.37 5.31
N ASP A 389 32.59 10.45 4.92
CA ASP A 389 33.49 9.30 4.71
C ASP A 389 33.94 8.62 6.01
N GLU A 390 33.95 9.32 7.14
CA GLU A 390 34.30 8.74 8.46
C GLU A 390 33.11 7.97 9.04
N HIS A 391 31.90 8.37 8.65
CA HIS A 391 30.64 7.79 9.07
C HIS A 391 30.09 6.80 8.01
N SER A 392 28.93 7.10 7.41
CA SER A 392 28.20 6.14 6.59
C SER A 392 28.72 5.98 5.16
N GLN A 393 29.52 6.93 4.67
CA GLN A 393 29.93 7.09 3.27
C GLN A 393 28.77 7.27 2.27
N LEU A 394 27.57 7.63 2.73
CA LEU A 394 26.40 7.76 1.85
C LEU A 394 26.61 8.80 0.74
N ARG A 395 27.26 9.94 1.04
CA ARG A 395 27.56 10.96 0.03
C ARG A 395 28.50 10.42 -1.04
N LYS A 396 29.58 9.74 -0.64
CA LYS A 396 30.54 9.13 -1.56
C LYS A 396 29.92 8.04 -2.42
N ALA A 397 29.02 7.23 -1.85
CA ALA A 397 28.26 6.22 -2.57
C ALA A 397 27.32 6.83 -3.62
N TYR A 398 26.61 7.90 -3.26
CA TYR A 398 25.81 8.69 -4.19
C TYR A 398 26.65 9.24 -5.35
N ASP A 399 27.79 9.87 -5.06
CA ASP A 399 28.67 10.43 -6.09
C ASP A 399 29.16 9.36 -7.07
N ALA A 400 29.45 8.15 -6.56
CA ALA A 400 29.84 7.01 -7.39
C ALA A 400 28.71 6.49 -8.30
N VAL A 401 27.47 6.46 -7.81
CA VAL A 401 26.29 6.10 -8.61
C VAL A 401 26.08 7.13 -9.73
N ILE A 402 26.13 8.42 -9.40
CA ILE A 402 25.96 9.50 -10.38
C ILE A 402 27.11 9.50 -11.39
N ALA A 403 28.35 9.27 -10.95
CA ALA A 403 29.48 9.15 -11.87
C ALA A 403 29.33 7.98 -12.85
N LYS A 404 28.71 6.88 -12.40
CA LYS A 404 28.50 5.69 -13.23
C LYS A 404 27.32 5.82 -14.19
N HIS A 405 26.19 6.34 -13.72
CA HIS A 405 24.91 6.27 -14.43
C HIS A 405 24.34 7.64 -14.83
N GLY A 406 24.84 8.74 -14.26
CA GLY A 406 24.34 10.08 -14.50
C GLY A 406 22.83 10.18 -14.29
N ALA A 407 22.13 10.74 -15.27
CA ALA A 407 20.66 10.83 -15.28
C ALA A 407 19.95 9.46 -15.44
N GLY A 408 20.68 8.39 -15.78
CA GLY A 408 20.16 7.02 -15.83
C GLY A 408 20.11 6.31 -14.47
N ALA A 409 20.61 6.95 -13.41
CA ALA A 409 20.46 6.43 -12.05
C ALA A 409 18.99 6.39 -11.66
N THR A 410 18.44 5.20 -11.47
CA THR A 410 17.04 5.01 -11.05
C THR A 410 16.99 4.06 -9.87
N VAL A 411 16.02 4.29 -8.97
CA VAL A 411 15.55 3.36 -7.95
C VAL A 411 14.23 3.89 -7.43
N ARG A 412 13.27 3.01 -7.14
CA ARG A 412 11.98 3.39 -6.56
C ARG A 412 11.86 2.90 -5.14
N ILE A 413 11.45 3.78 -4.23
CA ILE A 413 11.38 3.52 -2.79
C ILE A 413 9.96 3.77 -2.28
N GLY A 414 9.39 2.80 -1.56
CA GLY A 414 8.17 2.99 -0.78
C GLY A 414 8.52 3.54 0.59
N HIS A 415 8.06 4.74 0.92
CA HIS A 415 8.26 5.39 2.22
C HIS A 415 6.99 5.23 3.04
N ILE A 416 6.98 4.24 3.94
CA ILE A 416 5.83 3.91 4.79
C ILE A 416 6.00 4.63 6.13
N ASP A 417 5.22 5.67 6.38
CA ASP A 417 5.37 6.52 7.57
C ASP A 417 4.09 7.35 7.86
N THR A 418 4.18 8.47 8.59
CA THR A 418 3.08 9.43 8.77
C THR A 418 2.78 10.26 7.51
N GLY A 419 3.58 10.12 6.45
CA GLY A 419 3.42 10.90 5.22
C GLY A 419 4.41 12.07 5.13
N TYR A 420 4.23 12.91 4.11
CA TYR A 420 5.12 14.04 3.83
C TYR A 420 4.40 15.38 4.03
N ILE A 421 5.18 16.46 4.12
CA ILE A 421 4.62 17.79 4.34
C ILE A 421 4.84 18.65 3.10
N PRO A 422 3.77 19.02 2.39
CA PRO A 422 3.85 19.83 1.18
C PRO A 422 4.59 21.15 1.43
N GLY A 423 5.53 21.46 0.54
CA GLY A 423 6.27 22.73 0.57
C GLY A 423 7.43 22.78 1.58
N HIS A 424 7.66 21.74 2.39
CA HIS A 424 8.82 21.71 3.28
C HIS A 424 10.13 21.78 2.45
N PRO A 425 11.17 22.54 2.86
CA PRO A 425 12.41 22.71 2.11
C PRO A 425 13.14 21.40 1.77
N SER A 426 12.95 20.37 2.59
CA SER A 426 13.54 19.04 2.37
C SER A 426 12.74 18.10 1.49
N THR A 427 11.56 18.50 0.99
CA THR A 427 10.71 17.60 0.17
C THR A 427 11.52 17.08 -1.03
N PRO A 428 11.59 15.75 -1.26
CA PRO A 428 12.36 15.16 -2.36
C PRO A 428 11.96 15.72 -3.73
N THR A 429 12.93 15.86 -4.63
CA THR A 429 12.68 16.34 -6.01
C THR A 429 11.80 15.36 -6.79
N HIS A 430 11.98 14.05 -6.56
CA HIS A 430 11.27 12.98 -7.27
C HIS A 430 10.25 12.26 -6.37
N LEU A 431 9.53 13.03 -5.55
CA LEU A 431 8.41 12.50 -4.77
C LEU A 431 7.21 12.24 -5.70
N LEU A 432 6.79 10.98 -5.80
CA LEU A 432 5.67 10.53 -6.63
C LEU A 432 4.35 10.72 -5.89
N THR A 433 3.92 11.97 -5.72
CA THR A 433 2.68 12.34 -5.02
C THR A 433 1.43 11.68 -5.58
N ASP A 434 1.48 11.24 -6.81
CA ASP A 434 0.33 10.72 -7.55
C ASP A 434 0.15 9.22 -7.43
N LEU A 435 1.21 8.56 -6.98
CA LEU A 435 1.15 7.25 -6.37
C LEU A 435 1.05 7.35 -4.83
N GLY A 436 1.09 8.57 -4.28
CA GLY A 436 0.95 8.80 -2.86
C GLY A 436 -0.41 8.35 -2.35
N VAL A 437 -0.42 7.69 -1.19
CA VAL A 437 -1.63 7.06 -0.63
C VAL A 437 -1.65 7.17 0.88
N SER A 438 -2.85 7.20 1.45
CA SER A 438 -3.08 7.03 2.88
C SER A 438 -3.96 5.81 3.13
N PHE A 439 -3.48 4.92 3.98
CA PHE A 439 -4.26 3.81 4.57
C PHE A 439 -4.90 4.21 5.90
N VAL A 440 -4.67 5.45 6.37
CA VAL A 440 -5.38 5.99 7.53
C VAL A 440 -6.88 6.07 7.20
N LYS A 441 -7.70 5.80 8.22
CA LYS A 441 -9.15 5.75 8.15
C LYS A 441 -9.76 6.95 7.41
N ASN A 442 -10.64 6.66 6.45
CA ASN A 442 -11.34 7.63 5.60
C ASN A 442 -10.42 8.51 4.73
N GLU A 443 -9.16 8.12 4.54
CA GLU A 443 -8.22 8.88 3.71
C GLU A 443 -7.85 8.15 2.40
N PHE A 444 -8.14 6.85 2.31
CA PHE A 444 -7.87 6.06 1.13
C PHE A 444 -8.70 6.53 -0.07
N GLY A 445 -8.02 6.95 -1.13
CA GLY A 445 -8.59 7.56 -2.33
C GLY A 445 -8.40 9.08 -2.39
N GLU A 446 -8.18 9.72 -1.24
CA GLU A 446 -8.35 11.16 -1.07
C GLU A 446 -7.05 11.84 -0.62
N ASN A 447 -6.36 11.24 0.35
CA ASN A 447 -5.10 11.75 0.86
C ASN A 447 -3.92 11.10 0.11
N LYS A 448 -3.18 11.92 -0.63
CA LYS A 448 -1.99 11.55 -1.42
C LYS A 448 -0.74 11.27 -0.57
N GLY A 449 -0.89 10.70 0.62
CA GLY A 449 0.21 10.47 1.57
C GLY A 449 0.70 11.75 2.27
N ILE A 450 -0.14 12.79 2.32
CA ILE A 450 0.13 14.04 3.03
C ILE A 450 -0.08 13.82 4.53
N ASP A 451 0.90 14.27 5.30
CA ASP A 451 0.82 14.28 6.76
C ASP A 451 -0.20 15.34 7.22
N LYS A 452 -1.13 14.94 8.09
CA LYS A 452 -2.12 15.85 8.70
C LYS A 452 -1.64 16.24 10.09
N LEU A 453 -1.07 17.43 10.18
CA LEU A 453 -0.64 18.04 11.43
C LEU A 453 -1.85 18.32 12.33
N ASN A 454 -1.85 17.80 13.55
CA ASN A 454 -2.97 17.94 14.48
C ASN A 454 -2.82 19.23 15.28
N SER A 455 -3.52 20.30 14.87
CA SER A 455 -3.46 21.63 15.48
C SER A 455 -4.17 21.76 16.86
N GLY A 456 -4.30 20.69 17.66
CA GLY A 456 -5.18 20.70 18.83
C GLY A 456 -4.85 19.80 20.02
N PHE A 457 -3.92 18.86 19.89
CA PHE A 457 -3.45 18.03 21.02
C PHE A 457 -1.92 17.92 20.94
N PRO A 458 -1.17 18.18 22.03
CA PRO A 458 0.28 18.01 22.04
C PRO A 458 0.60 16.52 22.14
N ALA A 459 0.39 15.79 21.04
CA ALA A 459 0.93 14.45 20.87
C ALA A 459 2.25 14.59 20.11
N GLU A 460 3.33 14.14 20.73
CA GLU A 460 4.68 14.14 20.17
C GLU A 460 4.70 13.50 18.77
N GLN A 461 5.47 14.09 17.84
CA GLN A 461 5.85 13.58 16.50
C GLN A 461 4.90 13.78 15.30
N ASP A 462 4.18 14.89 15.25
CA ASP A 462 3.73 15.48 13.97
C ASP A 462 4.94 15.71 13.04
N GLY A 463 4.84 15.29 11.77
CA GLY A 463 5.92 15.45 10.78
C GLY A 463 7.08 14.46 10.85
N HIS A 464 6.93 13.35 11.57
CA HIS A 464 7.92 12.27 11.62
C HIS A 464 8.29 11.75 10.22
N GLY A 465 7.29 11.44 9.39
CA GLY A 465 7.50 10.97 8.02
C GLY A 465 8.22 12.00 7.16
N CYS A 466 7.95 13.29 7.34
CA CYS A 466 8.68 14.36 6.64
C CYS A 466 10.19 14.33 6.98
N ALA A 467 10.56 14.07 8.24
CA ALA A 467 11.95 14.03 8.67
C ALA A 467 12.69 12.78 8.22
N THR A 468 12.06 11.61 8.28
CA THR A 468 12.66 10.36 7.78
C THR A 468 12.80 10.41 6.25
N LEU A 469 11.82 10.98 5.55
CA LEU A 469 11.88 11.24 4.11
C LEU A 469 13.00 12.21 3.72
N ALA A 470 13.23 13.25 4.54
CA ALA A 470 14.30 14.21 4.34
C ALA A 470 15.68 13.53 4.38
N LEU A 471 15.95 12.71 5.40
CA LEU A 471 17.20 11.95 5.53
C LEU A 471 17.39 10.97 4.37
N LEU A 472 16.31 10.35 3.91
CA LEU A 472 16.33 9.42 2.78
C LEU A 472 16.67 10.10 1.46
N ALA A 473 15.83 11.03 1.00
CA ALA A 473 15.85 11.54 -0.37
C ALA A 473 15.66 13.07 -0.45
N GLY A 474 15.88 13.78 0.65
CA GLY A 474 15.75 15.23 0.66
C GLY A 474 16.61 15.93 -0.40
N LYS A 475 16.06 17.00 -0.98
CA LYS A 475 16.70 17.76 -2.05
C LYS A 475 17.83 18.67 -1.54
N GLU A 476 18.34 19.53 -2.42
CA GLU A 476 19.29 20.58 -2.06
C GLU A 476 18.65 21.57 -1.08
N ILE A 477 19.37 21.87 0.01
CA ILE A 477 18.96 22.77 1.09
C ILE A 477 19.74 24.08 0.99
N SER A 478 19.07 25.20 1.27
CA SER A 478 19.68 26.52 1.32
C SER A 478 20.43 26.76 2.63
N ASP A 479 21.37 27.73 2.62
CA ASP A 479 22.06 28.19 3.82
C ASP A 479 21.13 28.85 4.85
N THR A 480 19.97 29.35 4.42
CA THR A 480 18.93 29.92 5.29
C THR A 480 18.00 28.89 5.92
N ASP A 481 17.82 27.73 5.29
CA ASP A 481 16.98 26.65 5.81
C ASP A 481 17.77 25.72 6.75
N SER A 482 19.09 25.63 6.58
CA SER A 482 19.95 24.79 7.41
C SER A 482 20.45 25.55 8.64
N TYR A 483 20.81 24.78 9.68
CA TYR A 483 21.70 25.31 10.71
C TYR A 483 23.16 25.15 10.24
N ALA A 484 24.06 25.95 10.83
CA ALA A 484 25.48 26.01 10.47
C ALA A 484 25.82 26.61 9.10
N GLY A 485 24.84 27.18 8.38
CA GLY A 485 25.06 27.80 7.06
C GLY A 485 25.39 26.78 5.97
N TYR A 486 24.95 25.53 6.11
CA TYR A 486 25.15 24.49 5.11
C TYR A 486 24.33 24.77 3.84
N LYS A 487 24.94 24.58 2.68
CA LYS A 487 24.25 24.63 1.38
C LYS A 487 24.65 23.43 0.54
N GLY A 488 23.69 22.63 0.12
CA GLY A 488 23.95 21.44 -0.70
C GLY A 488 22.92 20.33 -0.53
N LEU A 489 23.22 19.17 -1.10
CA LEU A 489 22.35 17.99 -1.07
C LEU A 489 22.22 17.43 0.35
N PHE A 490 20.99 17.29 0.83
CA PHE A 490 20.71 16.75 2.16
C PHE A 490 20.44 15.24 2.17
N GLY A 491 19.53 14.75 1.33
CA GLY A 491 19.19 13.33 1.31
C GLY A 491 20.36 12.44 0.89
N ALA A 492 20.31 11.19 1.32
CA ALA A 492 21.28 10.16 0.96
C ALA A 492 21.07 9.64 -0.49
N VAL A 493 19.84 9.61 -0.99
CA VAL A 493 19.47 9.24 -2.37
C VAL A 493 18.54 10.27 -3.05
N PRO A 494 18.99 11.50 -3.32
CA PRO A 494 18.14 12.55 -3.91
C PRO A 494 17.55 12.25 -5.30
N PHE A 495 18.15 11.32 -6.06
CA PHE A 495 17.65 10.91 -7.38
C PHE A 495 16.52 9.86 -7.31
N ALA A 496 16.26 9.27 -6.13
CA ALA A 496 15.30 8.19 -5.99
C ALA A 496 13.87 8.68 -6.23
N GLU A 497 13.09 7.90 -6.97
CA GLU A 497 11.64 8.06 -6.99
C GLU A 497 11.07 7.55 -5.67
N VAL A 498 10.33 8.39 -4.94
CA VAL A 498 9.78 7.99 -3.63
C VAL A 498 8.26 8.04 -3.66
N ILE A 499 7.60 6.95 -3.28
CA ILE A 499 6.15 6.90 -3.09
C ILE A 499 5.86 7.14 -1.60
N PRO A 500 5.17 8.25 -1.22
CA PRO A 500 4.76 8.47 0.16
C PRO A 500 3.53 7.62 0.51
N ILE A 501 3.67 6.75 1.50
CA ILE A 501 2.64 5.82 1.95
C ILE A 501 2.33 6.11 3.41
N ARG A 502 1.23 6.81 3.66
CA ARG A 502 0.77 7.17 5.01
C ARG A 502 0.00 6.00 5.62
N ILE A 503 0.41 5.50 6.78
CA ILE A 503 -0.28 4.40 7.48
C ILE A 503 -0.80 4.77 8.88
N CYS A 504 -0.34 5.89 9.43
CA CYS A 504 -0.72 6.32 10.77
C CYS A 504 -0.68 7.84 10.88
N GLU A 505 -1.42 8.39 11.85
CA GLU A 505 -1.37 9.82 12.15
C GLU A 505 -0.14 10.18 12.99
N THR A 506 0.24 9.32 13.94
CA THR A 506 1.41 9.49 14.79
C THR A 506 2.09 8.15 15.03
N VAL A 507 3.41 8.15 15.21
CA VAL A 507 4.15 6.90 15.45
C VAL A 507 3.96 6.32 16.86
N PHE A 508 3.41 7.12 17.79
CA PHE A 508 3.37 6.77 19.22
C PHE A 508 2.20 5.90 19.66
N ASN A 509 1.18 5.64 18.82
CA ASN A 509 0.04 4.83 19.25
C ASN A 509 -0.79 4.14 18.14
N LEU A 510 -0.31 4.11 16.89
CA LEU A 510 -1.12 3.72 15.73
C LEU A 510 -0.47 2.71 14.79
N PHE A 511 0.37 1.80 15.30
CA PHE A 511 0.78 0.63 14.50
C PHE A 511 -0.42 -0.29 14.33
N ASN A 512 -1.13 -0.12 13.22
CA ASN A 512 -2.17 -1.02 12.74
C ASN A 512 -1.54 -1.99 11.73
N ALA A 513 -1.57 -3.27 12.06
CA ALA A 513 -0.96 -4.30 11.25
C ALA A 513 -1.56 -4.44 9.84
N ASN A 514 -2.85 -4.13 9.67
CA ASN A 514 -3.48 -4.13 8.35
C ASN A 514 -2.92 -3.02 7.47
N ASP A 515 -2.84 -1.80 7.99
CA ASP A 515 -2.37 -0.64 7.24
C ASP A 515 -0.88 -0.81 6.86
N VAL A 516 -0.08 -1.41 7.74
CA VAL A 516 1.33 -1.76 7.45
C VAL A 516 1.42 -2.81 6.34
N ALA A 517 0.65 -3.89 6.43
CA ALA A 517 0.67 -4.95 5.43
C ALA A 517 0.20 -4.43 4.06
N ASP A 518 -0.86 -3.63 4.04
CA ASP A 518 -1.39 -3.01 2.82
C ASP A 518 -0.40 -2.00 2.23
N GLY A 519 0.29 -1.22 3.07
CA GLY A 519 1.37 -0.34 2.65
C GLY A 519 2.55 -1.09 2.00
N ILE A 520 2.95 -2.23 2.58
CA ILE A 520 4.00 -3.09 1.98
C ILE A 520 3.54 -3.65 0.64
N ASP A 521 2.34 -4.24 0.57
CA ASP A 521 1.80 -4.78 -0.67
C ASP A 521 1.63 -3.71 -1.74
N TYR A 522 1.19 -2.50 -1.37
CA TYR A 522 1.09 -1.36 -2.26
C TYR A 522 2.46 -1.01 -2.85
N ALA A 523 3.49 -0.84 -2.02
CA ALA A 523 4.84 -0.56 -2.50
C ALA A 523 5.34 -1.64 -3.48
N VAL A 524 5.12 -2.93 -3.18
CA VAL A 524 5.46 -4.03 -4.09
C VAL A 524 4.73 -3.91 -5.42
N ASN A 525 3.41 -3.68 -5.38
CA ASN A 525 2.56 -3.59 -6.58
C ASN A 525 2.90 -2.39 -7.47
N TYR A 526 3.43 -1.31 -6.90
CA TYR A 526 3.86 -0.11 -7.63
C TYR A 526 5.36 -0.08 -7.97
N GLY A 527 6.02 -1.24 -7.87
CA GLY A 527 7.36 -1.46 -8.38
C GLY A 527 8.47 -0.85 -7.50
N CYS A 528 8.21 -0.63 -6.22
CA CYS A 528 9.27 -0.25 -5.28
C CYS A 528 10.27 -1.40 -5.12
N GLU A 529 11.55 -1.05 -5.09
CA GLU A 529 12.66 -1.99 -4.94
C GLU A 529 13.21 -1.99 -3.51
N VAL A 530 12.97 -0.89 -2.79
CA VAL A 530 13.25 -0.74 -1.37
C VAL A 530 11.99 -0.22 -0.69
N ILE A 531 11.70 -0.75 0.50
CA ILE A 531 10.67 -0.24 1.40
C ILE A 531 11.38 0.21 2.67
N THR A 532 11.10 1.43 3.11
CA THR A 532 11.58 1.96 4.38
C THR A 532 10.40 2.28 5.29
N MET A 533 10.49 1.83 6.55
CA MET A 533 9.47 2.10 7.56
C MET A 533 10.13 2.37 8.91
N SER A 534 10.12 3.63 9.34
CA SER A 534 10.73 4.07 10.59
C SER A 534 9.82 3.86 11.81
N MET A 535 9.17 2.69 11.86
CA MET A 535 8.22 2.31 12.91
C MET A 535 8.30 0.82 13.19
N ALA A 536 7.87 0.42 14.39
CA ALA A 536 7.76 -0.98 14.76
C ALA A 536 6.63 -1.18 15.79
N GLY A 537 6.13 -2.41 15.87
CA GLY A 537 4.98 -2.78 16.67
C GLY A 537 4.97 -4.26 17.07
N TYR A 538 3.77 -4.74 17.40
CA TYR A 538 3.52 -6.14 17.71
C TYR A 538 3.58 -7.01 16.44
N PRO A 539 3.97 -8.30 16.57
CA PRO A 539 3.90 -9.22 15.43
C PRO A 539 2.45 -9.48 15.05
N THR A 540 2.21 -9.69 13.76
CA THR A 540 0.96 -10.21 13.18
C THR A 540 1.26 -11.12 12.01
N LYS A 541 0.34 -12.03 11.71
CA LYS A 541 0.50 -12.96 10.59
C LYS A 541 0.42 -12.23 9.25
N ARG A 542 -0.50 -11.27 9.12
CA ARG A 542 -0.66 -10.50 7.87
C ARG A 542 0.61 -9.75 7.47
N VAL A 543 1.29 -9.10 8.42
CA VAL A 543 2.55 -8.38 8.15
C VAL A 543 3.67 -9.37 7.80
N ALA A 544 3.75 -10.52 8.49
CA ALA A 544 4.72 -11.57 8.14
C ALA A 544 4.54 -12.05 6.68
N GLU A 545 3.30 -12.21 6.24
CA GLU A 545 3.01 -12.61 4.86
C GLU A 545 3.29 -11.50 3.83
N ALA A 546 3.00 -10.25 4.13
CA ALA A 546 3.34 -9.11 3.27
C ALA A 546 4.87 -8.98 3.11
N VAL A 547 5.62 -9.12 4.21
CA VAL A 547 7.10 -9.19 4.20
C VAL A 547 7.58 -10.36 3.34
N ASN A 548 6.95 -11.54 3.46
CA ASN A 548 7.30 -12.68 2.62
C ASN A 548 7.07 -12.38 1.13
N ARG A 549 5.94 -11.75 0.76
CA ARG A 549 5.66 -11.36 -0.63
C ARG A 549 6.67 -10.34 -1.16
N ALA A 550 6.99 -9.31 -0.38
CA ALA A 550 8.00 -8.33 -0.75
C ALA A 550 9.36 -8.99 -1.02
N TYR A 551 9.80 -9.85 -0.11
CA TYR A 551 11.05 -10.60 -0.24
C TYR A 551 11.09 -11.48 -1.49
N GLU A 552 10.04 -12.26 -1.76
CA GLU A 552 10.01 -13.13 -2.95
C GLU A 552 10.05 -12.32 -4.26
N ASN A 553 9.50 -11.10 -4.27
CA ASN A 553 9.56 -10.16 -5.40
C ASN A 553 10.87 -9.35 -5.46
N GLY A 554 11.86 -9.66 -4.63
CA GLY A 554 13.16 -8.98 -4.63
C GLY A 554 13.17 -7.58 -4.02
N VAL A 555 12.16 -7.23 -3.23
CA VAL A 555 12.03 -5.93 -2.57
C VAL A 555 12.72 -5.98 -1.21
N ILE A 556 13.65 -5.05 -0.98
CA ILE A 556 14.39 -4.94 0.28
C ILE A 556 13.55 -4.16 1.29
N VAL A 557 13.14 -4.81 2.38
CA VAL A 557 12.38 -4.15 3.46
C VAL A 557 13.33 -3.78 4.60
N VAL A 558 13.36 -2.49 4.97
CA VAL A 558 14.18 -1.95 6.05
C VAL A 558 13.28 -1.26 7.08
N THR A 559 13.36 -1.67 8.34
CA THR A 559 12.52 -1.12 9.39
C THR A 559 13.28 -0.81 10.67
N ALA A 560 12.81 0.16 11.44
CA ALA A 560 13.40 0.52 12.72
C ALA A 560 13.40 -0.66 13.70
N ALA A 561 14.52 -0.89 14.39
CA ALA A 561 14.59 -1.93 15.42
C ALA A 561 13.70 -1.64 16.65
N GLY A 562 13.30 -0.38 16.83
CA GLY A 562 12.52 0.10 17.97
C GLY A 562 13.38 0.91 18.95
N ASN A 563 12.71 1.61 19.87
CA ASN A 563 13.34 2.38 20.94
C ASN A 563 12.72 2.01 22.30
N ASN A 564 13.50 2.17 23.36
CA ASN A 564 13.06 1.99 24.74
C ASN A 564 13.52 3.16 25.62
N PHE A 565 12.83 3.36 26.74
CA PHE A 565 13.11 4.43 27.71
C PHE A 565 13.65 3.85 29.01
N LYS A 566 14.75 4.41 29.53
CA LYS A 566 15.41 3.89 30.74
C LYS A 566 14.63 4.16 32.04
N SER A 567 13.84 5.23 32.10
CA SER A 567 12.99 5.57 33.25
C SER A 567 11.77 6.40 32.82
N GLY A 568 10.79 6.57 33.72
CA GLY A 568 9.55 7.30 33.47
C GLY A 568 8.36 6.40 33.12
N ILE A 569 7.19 7.02 32.94
CA ILE A 569 5.92 6.35 32.61
C ILE A 569 5.96 5.68 31.21
N ALA A 570 6.94 6.07 30.37
CA ALA A 570 7.18 5.55 29.03
C ALA A 570 8.05 4.27 28.95
N LYS A 571 8.37 3.61 30.08
CA LYS A 571 9.12 2.33 30.14
C LYS A 571 8.27 1.12 29.69
N LEU A 572 7.49 1.26 28.64
CA LEU A 572 6.45 0.32 28.21
C LEU A 572 6.86 -0.55 27.00
N THR A 573 8.11 -0.47 26.56
CA THR A 573 8.64 -1.30 25.45
C THR A 573 9.82 -2.16 25.93
N PRO A 574 9.94 -3.42 25.44
CA PRO A 574 11.09 -4.25 25.75
C PRO A 574 12.37 -3.69 25.12
N LYS A 575 13.53 -3.95 25.75
CA LYS A 575 14.86 -3.70 25.20
C LYS A 575 15.24 -4.79 24.17
N ALA A 576 14.34 -5.06 23.23
CA ALA A 576 14.47 -6.07 22.19
C ALA A 576 13.97 -5.52 20.84
N VAL A 577 14.52 -6.03 19.74
CA VAL A 577 14.08 -5.70 18.38
C VAL A 577 12.59 -6.02 18.24
N LEU A 578 11.83 -5.06 17.74
CA LEU A 578 10.38 -5.14 17.55
C LEU A 578 10.03 -5.65 16.13
N TYR A 579 8.74 -5.86 15.85
CA TYR A 579 8.27 -6.32 14.54
C TYR A 579 7.87 -5.13 13.64
N PRO A 580 8.04 -5.21 12.31
CA PRO A 580 8.52 -6.35 11.53
C PRO A 580 10.05 -6.50 11.49
N ALA A 581 10.83 -5.59 12.10
CA ALA A 581 12.30 -5.62 12.06
C ALA A 581 12.89 -6.96 12.52
N ARG A 582 12.21 -7.65 13.43
CA ARG A 582 12.62 -8.95 13.94
C ARG A 582 12.48 -10.10 12.93
N PHE A 583 11.66 -9.97 11.88
CA PHE A 583 11.49 -11.03 10.89
C PHE A 583 12.77 -11.25 10.06
N GLU A 584 13.11 -12.52 9.78
CA GLU A 584 14.30 -12.93 9.01
C GLU A 584 14.49 -12.23 7.66
N ARG A 585 13.39 -11.89 6.99
CA ARG A 585 13.36 -11.27 5.67
C ARG A 585 13.38 -9.74 5.69
N VAL A 586 13.55 -9.13 6.86
CA VAL A 586 13.64 -7.68 7.07
C VAL A 586 15.05 -7.32 7.54
N ILE A 587 15.56 -6.15 7.11
CA ILE A 587 16.78 -5.57 7.66
C ILE A 587 16.39 -4.68 8.84
N ALA A 588 16.82 -5.04 10.04
CA ALA A 588 16.57 -4.26 11.25
C ALA A 588 17.59 -3.11 11.38
N ALA A 589 17.12 -1.87 11.40
CA ALA A 589 17.97 -0.71 11.58
C ALA A 589 18.16 -0.37 13.06
N THR A 590 19.38 -0.54 13.58
CA THR A 590 19.78 -0.10 14.93
C THR A 590 20.58 1.20 14.88
N GLY A 591 20.98 1.74 16.04
CA GLY A 591 21.60 3.07 16.14
C GLY A 591 23.04 3.07 16.63
N ALA A 592 23.88 3.89 16.01
CA ALA A 592 25.22 4.24 16.45
C ALA A 592 25.38 5.77 16.56
N CYS A 593 25.98 6.25 17.65
CA CYS A 593 26.20 7.66 17.91
C CYS A 593 27.31 8.24 17.01
N TYR A 594 27.45 9.57 17.03
CA TYR A 594 28.51 10.30 16.32
C TYR A 594 29.90 9.69 16.52
N ASN A 595 30.28 9.39 17.76
CA ASN A 595 31.57 8.78 18.12
C ASN A 595 31.67 7.26 17.85
N HIS A 596 30.77 6.68 17.06
CA HIS A 596 30.65 5.25 16.77
C HIS A 596 30.32 4.35 17.98
N GLU A 597 29.98 4.92 19.14
CA GLU A 597 29.49 4.17 20.29
C GLU A 597 28.01 3.82 20.14
N PRO A 598 27.52 2.74 20.77
CA PRO A 598 26.13 2.32 20.65
C PRO A 598 25.13 3.38 21.08
N TYR A 599 23.96 3.43 20.46
CA TYR A 599 22.82 4.22 20.94
C TYR A 599 22.17 3.55 22.18
N ASP A 600 22.97 3.44 23.24
CA ASP A 600 22.65 2.82 24.52
C ASP A 600 23.28 3.63 25.66
N LEU A 601 22.45 4.01 26.65
CA LEU A 601 22.86 4.87 27.77
C LEU A 601 23.83 4.17 28.72
N ASP A 602 23.85 2.83 28.75
CA ASP A 602 24.80 2.06 29.57
C ASP A 602 26.21 2.12 29.01
N VAL A 603 26.35 2.32 27.69
CA VAL A 603 27.65 2.50 27.03
C VAL A 603 28.11 3.96 27.04
N ASN A 604 27.17 4.91 27.12
CA ASN A 604 27.45 6.35 27.12
C ASN A 604 27.17 7.01 28.50
N PRO A 605 27.82 6.61 29.61
CA PRO A 605 27.47 7.10 30.95
C PRO A 605 27.82 8.58 31.18
N TRP A 606 28.78 9.13 30.42
CA TRP A 606 29.31 10.48 30.60
C TRP A 606 28.36 11.60 30.15
N PHE A 607 27.42 11.28 29.26
CA PHE A 607 26.46 12.24 28.73
C PHE A 607 25.18 12.33 29.56
N ARG A 608 24.99 11.51 30.60
CA ARG A 608 23.73 11.46 31.37
C ARG A 608 23.42 12.76 32.15
N SER A 609 22.50 13.56 31.64
CA SER A 609 21.76 14.64 32.30
C SER A 609 20.82 14.08 33.38
N ARG A 610 20.65 14.82 34.48
CA ARG A 610 19.72 14.48 35.58
C ARG A 610 18.29 15.05 35.38
N SER A 611 18.06 15.77 34.28
CA SER A 611 16.79 16.44 33.99
C SER A 611 15.80 15.47 33.35
N ALA A 612 14.64 15.29 33.97
CA ALA A 612 13.64 14.30 33.57
C ALA A 612 12.66 14.88 32.53
N GLY A 613 12.82 14.51 31.26
CA GLY A 613 11.85 14.73 30.19
C GLY A 613 12.49 14.50 28.82
N GLY A 614 12.10 13.45 28.10
CA GLY A 614 12.56 13.18 26.73
C GLY A 614 13.99 12.63 26.55
N GLU A 615 14.96 13.01 27.38
CA GLU A 615 16.39 12.76 27.14
C GLU A 615 16.85 11.30 27.35
N LEU A 616 16.00 10.36 27.76
CA LEU A 616 16.38 8.98 28.14
C LEU A 616 15.96 7.88 27.15
N MET A 617 15.57 8.26 25.94
CA MET A 617 15.29 7.32 24.85
C MET A 617 16.60 6.73 24.30
N GLN A 618 16.63 5.42 24.09
CA GLN A 618 17.74 4.66 23.52
C GLN A 618 17.24 3.59 22.54
N GLY A 619 18.14 3.01 21.74
CA GLY A 619 17.79 2.02 20.72
C GLY A 619 17.54 0.63 21.29
N ASN A 620 16.75 -0.16 20.56
CA ASN A 620 16.56 -1.58 20.84
C ASN A 620 17.65 -2.43 20.18
N TRP A 621 18.01 -3.52 20.83
CA TRP A 621 18.91 -4.55 20.32
C TRP A 621 18.55 -5.89 20.96
N GLY A 622 18.94 -7.01 20.34
CA GLY A 622 18.63 -8.34 20.85
C GLY A 622 17.23 -8.86 20.48
N PRO A 623 16.95 -10.16 20.68
CA PRO A 623 17.92 -11.20 21.05
C PRO A 623 18.94 -11.46 19.93
N SER A 624 19.92 -12.33 20.18
CA SER A 624 21.04 -12.55 19.25
C SER A 624 20.62 -13.00 17.84
N SER A 625 19.55 -13.77 17.68
CA SER A 625 18.99 -14.09 16.35
C SER A 625 18.52 -12.85 15.60
N ALA A 626 17.81 -11.94 16.27
CA ALA A 626 17.34 -10.69 15.68
C ALA A 626 18.52 -9.85 15.18
N MET A 627 19.64 -9.88 15.92
CA MET A 627 20.83 -9.14 15.54
C MET A 627 21.57 -9.72 14.33
N GLN A 628 21.30 -10.96 13.89
CA GLN A 628 21.93 -11.51 12.68
C GLN A 628 21.46 -10.81 11.40
N LYS A 629 20.27 -10.20 11.43
CA LYS A 629 19.70 -9.39 10.35
C LYS A 629 19.74 -7.89 10.62
N ALA A 630 20.34 -7.48 11.74
CA ALA A 630 20.44 -6.08 12.10
C ALA A 630 21.70 -5.43 11.51
N ILE A 631 21.60 -4.14 11.26
CA ILE A 631 22.72 -3.26 10.92
C ILE A 631 22.48 -1.87 11.50
N ALA A 632 23.53 -1.21 11.96
CA ALA A 632 23.44 0.13 12.54
C ALA A 632 23.64 1.22 11.48
N ALA A 633 22.97 2.35 11.69
CA ALA A 633 23.30 3.63 11.08
C ALA A 633 23.26 4.75 12.12
N TYR A 634 23.55 5.98 11.70
CA TYR A 634 23.90 7.03 12.64
C TYR A 634 22.69 7.72 13.29
N THR A 635 22.70 7.80 14.60
CA THR A 635 21.70 8.44 15.47
C THR A 635 22.25 8.50 16.91
N PRO A 636 21.88 9.48 17.74
CA PRO A 636 21.02 10.62 17.45
C PRO A 636 21.85 11.85 17.06
N ASN A 637 21.30 13.05 17.23
CA ASN A 637 21.88 14.33 16.84
C ASN A 637 22.12 14.48 15.33
N VAL A 638 21.26 13.85 14.51
CA VAL A 638 21.18 14.15 13.07
C VAL A 638 20.21 15.32 12.83
N ALA A 639 20.38 16.05 11.73
CA ALA A 639 19.42 17.08 11.35
C ALA A 639 18.03 16.47 11.12
N TRP A 640 17.00 17.07 11.71
CA TRP A 640 15.63 16.54 11.67
C TRP A 640 14.68 17.58 11.09
N ALA A 641 14.00 17.26 9.99
CA ALA A 641 13.02 18.18 9.39
C ALA A 641 11.91 18.50 10.40
N SER A 642 11.51 19.76 10.47
CA SER A 642 10.64 20.28 11.51
C SER A 642 9.54 21.15 10.93
N GLN A 643 8.41 21.16 11.61
CA GLN A 643 7.26 22.01 11.29
C GLN A 643 7.28 23.34 12.03
N ASP A 644 8.26 23.53 12.91
CA ASP A 644 8.48 24.80 13.59
C ASP A 644 8.80 25.89 12.54
N GLU A 645 8.02 26.97 12.57
CA GLU A 645 8.23 28.11 11.67
C GLU A 645 9.58 28.80 11.95
N GLU A 646 10.07 28.74 13.19
CA GLU A 646 11.37 29.30 13.58
C GLU A 646 12.54 28.43 13.07
N PHE A 647 12.38 27.10 13.13
CA PHE A 647 13.42 26.15 12.76
C PHE A 647 12.90 25.08 11.80
N ARG A 648 13.28 25.21 10.51
CA ARG A 648 13.01 24.19 9.48
C ARG A 648 13.70 22.85 9.76
N PHE A 649 14.80 22.88 10.52
CA PHE A 649 15.50 21.68 10.98
C PHE A 649 15.94 21.81 12.45
N LEU A 650 15.70 20.75 13.21
CA LEU A 650 16.15 20.60 14.58
C LEU A 650 17.48 19.84 14.63
N ARG A 651 18.33 20.19 15.60
CA ARG A 651 19.59 19.50 15.92
C ARG A 651 19.39 18.18 16.66
N SER A 652 18.17 17.91 17.11
CA SER A 652 17.80 16.79 17.98
C SER A 652 17.11 15.64 17.24
N GLY A 653 17.48 15.35 15.98
CA GLY A 653 17.03 14.13 15.31
C GLY A 653 17.57 12.90 16.01
N GLY A 654 16.71 11.93 16.35
CA GLY A 654 17.11 10.75 17.09
C GLY A 654 16.25 9.51 16.87
N GLY A 655 16.56 8.48 17.65
CA GLY A 655 15.90 7.18 17.55
C GLY A 655 16.36 6.33 16.36
N THR A 656 16.00 5.05 16.39
CA THR A 656 16.19 4.14 15.24
C THR A 656 15.46 4.63 13.98
N SER A 657 14.48 5.53 14.10
CA SER A 657 13.85 6.25 12.99
C SER A 657 14.81 7.09 12.16
N SER A 658 15.87 7.64 12.77
CA SER A 658 16.92 8.39 12.07
C SER A 658 17.88 7.46 11.30
N ALA A 659 18.13 6.26 11.84
CA ALA A 659 19.01 5.26 11.24
C ALA A 659 18.36 4.52 10.07
N THR A 660 17.07 4.22 10.16
CA THR A 660 16.31 3.45 9.16
C THR A 660 16.42 3.99 7.72
N PRO A 661 16.19 5.29 7.43
CA PRO A 661 16.32 5.81 6.07
C PRO A 661 17.75 5.74 5.53
N GLN A 662 18.78 5.80 6.38
CA GLN A 662 20.18 5.65 5.96
C GLN A 662 20.50 4.22 5.52
N VAL A 663 19.98 3.22 6.23
CA VAL A 663 20.10 1.80 5.85
C VAL A 663 19.34 1.53 4.54
N ALA A 664 18.13 2.08 4.39
CA ALA A 664 17.36 1.98 3.15
C ALA A 664 18.07 2.66 1.97
N ALA A 665 18.65 3.85 2.18
CA ALA A 665 19.44 4.55 1.18
C ALA A 665 20.68 3.74 0.75
N THR A 666 21.34 3.07 1.69
CA THR A 666 22.47 2.18 1.37
C THR A 666 22.05 1.07 0.41
N ALA A 667 20.90 0.42 0.67
CA ALA A 667 20.35 -0.60 -0.22
C ALA A 667 19.96 -0.03 -1.60
N ALA A 668 19.34 1.15 -1.62
CA ALA A 668 18.92 1.83 -2.84
C ALA A 668 20.13 2.24 -3.72
N LEU A 669 21.20 2.76 -3.12
CA LEU A 669 22.45 3.07 -3.82
C LEU A 669 23.13 1.82 -4.37
N TRP A 670 23.13 0.73 -3.61
CA TRP A 670 23.67 -0.54 -4.07
C TRP A 670 22.91 -1.07 -5.30
N ILE A 671 21.57 -1.04 -5.27
CA ILE A 671 20.71 -1.43 -6.38
C ILE A 671 21.00 -0.55 -7.61
N ALA A 672 20.99 0.77 -7.44
CA ALA A 672 21.23 1.72 -8.52
C ALA A 672 22.62 1.52 -9.15
N TYR A 673 23.67 1.35 -8.33
CA TYR A 673 25.03 1.12 -8.82
C TYR A 673 25.14 -0.17 -9.63
N ASN A 674 24.49 -1.25 -9.16
CA ASN A 674 24.59 -2.60 -9.74
C ASN A 674 23.48 -2.93 -10.74
N ARG A 675 22.69 -1.93 -11.18
CA ARG A 675 21.54 -2.08 -12.07
C ARG A 675 21.75 -3.02 -13.26
N ASP A 676 22.92 -2.95 -13.90
CA ASP A 676 23.27 -3.76 -15.06
C ASP A 676 23.48 -5.25 -14.71
N ASN A 677 24.01 -5.53 -13.52
CA ASN A 677 24.29 -6.89 -13.04
C ASN A 677 23.03 -7.60 -12.52
N LEU A 678 21.98 -6.85 -12.19
CA LEU A 678 20.77 -7.39 -11.55
C LEU A 678 19.77 -8.00 -12.56
N GLN A 679 19.96 -7.84 -13.87
CA GLN A 679 18.97 -8.23 -14.89
C GLN A 679 18.53 -9.69 -14.81
N SER A 680 19.45 -10.60 -14.48
CA SER A 680 19.17 -12.05 -14.39
C SER A 680 18.41 -12.47 -13.14
N ILE A 681 18.36 -11.61 -12.12
CA ILE A 681 17.74 -11.89 -10.81
C ILE A 681 16.68 -10.88 -10.41
N LYS A 682 16.38 -9.90 -11.28
CA LYS A 682 15.37 -8.88 -11.04
C LYS A 682 14.03 -9.52 -10.69
N GLY A 683 13.37 -8.98 -9.66
CA GLY A 683 12.09 -9.50 -9.20
C GLY A 683 12.19 -10.80 -8.39
N THR A 684 13.38 -11.18 -7.94
CA THR A 684 13.58 -12.38 -7.11
C THR A 684 14.28 -12.03 -5.81
N TRP A 685 14.04 -12.85 -4.77
CA TRP A 685 14.69 -12.74 -3.46
C TRP A 685 16.22 -12.66 -3.50
N LYS A 686 16.87 -13.12 -4.59
CA LYS A 686 18.33 -13.04 -4.75
C LYS A 686 18.85 -11.61 -4.76
N VAL A 687 18.06 -10.64 -5.21
CA VAL A 687 18.41 -9.21 -5.12
C VAL A 687 18.61 -8.82 -3.66
N VAL A 688 17.69 -9.26 -2.79
CA VAL A 688 17.72 -8.97 -1.35
C VAL A 688 18.96 -9.58 -0.71
N GLU A 689 19.26 -10.85 -0.99
CA GLU A 689 20.41 -11.53 -0.39
C GLU A 689 21.76 -11.03 -0.92
N ALA A 690 21.84 -10.68 -2.20
CA ALA A 690 23.05 -10.06 -2.77
C ALA A 690 23.34 -8.70 -2.11
N ALA A 691 22.31 -7.85 -1.98
CA ALA A 691 22.43 -6.56 -1.31
C ALA A 691 22.80 -6.73 0.18
N ARG A 692 22.12 -7.62 0.92
CA ARG A 692 22.44 -7.92 2.32
C ARG A 692 23.88 -8.39 2.48
N SER A 693 24.32 -9.31 1.62
CA SER A 693 25.70 -9.80 1.63
C SER A 693 26.71 -8.66 1.46
N ALA A 694 26.49 -7.78 0.47
CA ALA A 694 27.35 -6.63 0.24
C ALA A 694 27.40 -5.71 1.47
N ILE A 695 26.24 -5.29 1.95
CA ILE A 695 26.07 -4.31 3.02
C ILE A 695 26.60 -4.84 4.36
N PHE A 696 26.31 -6.10 4.70
CA PHE A 696 26.72 -6.70 5.97
C PHE A 696 28.21 -7.05 6.01
N ASN A 697 28.81 -7.39 4.87
CA ASN A 697 30.22 -7.76 4.83
C ASN A 697 31.13 -6.53 4.98
N THR A 698 30.75 -5.39 4.41
CA THR A 698 31.54 -4.15 4.43
C THR A 698 31.30 -3.24 5.62
N ALA A 699 30.23 -3.48 6.39
CA ALA A 699 29.91 -2.71 7.58
C ALA A 699 31.10 -2.60 8.56
N ASN A 700 31.23 -1.43 9.20
CA ASN A 700 32.25 -1.17 10.20
C ASN A 700 31.99 -1.99 11.47
N LYS A 701 32.93 -2.89 11.77
CA LYS A 701 32.88 -3.86 12.89
C LYS A 701 33.90 -3.54 13.99
N THR A 702 34.44 -2.32 13.99
CA THR A 702 35.53 -1.92 14.90
C THR A 702 35.12 -1.94 16.37
N TYR A 703 33.84 -1.67 16.67
CA TYR A 703 33.34 -1.74 18.03
C TYR A 703 33.37 -3.19 18.56
N PRO A 704 34.03 -3.50 19.70
CA PRO A 704 34.26 -4.87 20.14
C PRO A 704 32.98 -5.72 20.32
N SER A 705 31.87 -5.09 20.73
CA SER A 705 30.58 -5.76 20.93
C SER A 705 29.59 -5.48 19.80
N TYR A 706 30.05 -5.22 18.57
CA TYR A 706 29.18 -4.86 17.45
C TYR A 706 28.06 -5.88 17.21
N ARG A 707 28.29 -7.19 17.39
CA ARG A 707 27.25 -8.22 17.21
C ARG A 707 26.04 -8.02 18.11
N LYS A 708 26.25 -7.45 19.30
CA LYS A 708 25.18 -7.17 20.25
C LYS A 708 24.38 -5.94 19.86
N TYR A 709 25.05 -4.83 19.54
CA TYR A 709 24.40 -3.52 19.37
C TYR A 709 24.09 -3.17 17.91
N TYR A 710 24.93 -3.63 17.00
CA TYR A 710 24.92 -3.28 15.58
C TYR A 710 24.62 -4.47 14.67
N GLY A 711 24.58 -5.69 15.21
CA GLY A 711 24.41 -6.91 14.42
C GLY A 711 25.58 -7.13 13.49
N ASN A 712 25.45 -6.70 12.25
CA ASN A 712 26.50 -6.81 11.23
C ASN A 712 27.51 -5.67 11.23
N GLY A 713 27.29 -4.60 12.01
CA GLY A 713 28.19 -3.44 12.09
C GLY A 713 27.47 -2.14 11.75
N ILE A 714 28.22 -1.07 11.53
CA ILE A 714 27.68 0.23 11.09
C ILE A 714 27.81 0.33 9.56
N ILE A 715 26.78 0.82 8.86
CA ILE A 715 26.79 0.91 7.39
C ILE A 715 28.03 1.63 6.84
N ARG A 716 28.53 1.10 5.71
CA ARG A 716 29.59 1.68 4.88
C ARG A 716 29.15 1.61 3.43
N ALA A 717 28.36 2.60 3.02
CA ALA A 717 27.57 2.53 1.80
C ALA A 717 28.42 2.49 0.54
N PHE A 718 29.53 3.23 0.50
CA PHE A 718 30.42 3.25 -0.65
C PHE A 718 31.18 1.92 -0.77
N ASP A 719 31.69 1.42 0.36
CA ASP A 719 32.40 0.15 0.39
C ASP A 719 31.49 -1.01 -0.09
N ALA A 720 30.18 -0.95 0.20
CA ALA A 720 29.22 -1.97 -0.22
C ALA A 720 29.00 -2.04 -1.74
N LEU A 721 29.17 -0.95 -2.50
CA LEU A 721 28.76 -0.86 -3.91
C LEU A 721 29.37 -1.95 -4.80
N THR A 722 30.62 -2.34 -4.53
CA THR A 722 31.39 -3.31 -5.33
C THR A 722 31.69 -4.60 -4.59
N ALA A 723 31.14 -4.81 -3.39
CA ALA A 723 31.56 -5.89 -2.50
C ALA A 723 30.99 -7.27 -2.86
N PHE A 724 29.90 -7.30 -3.63
CA PHE A 724 29.26 -8.56 -3.99
C PHE A 724 29.82 -9.14 -5.30
N ASP A 725 30.20 -10.41 -5.24
CA ASP A 725 30.67 -11.19 -6.38
C ASP A 725 29.48 -11.82 -7.11
N PHE A 726 29.12 -11.26 -8.27
CA PHE A 726 27.95 -11.70 -9.05
C PHE A 726 28.10 -13.10 -9.65
N ASP A 727 29.31 -13.67 -9.70
CA ASP A 727 29.50 -15.06 -10.11
C ASP A 727 28.96 -16.04 -9.05
N LYS A 728 28.77 -15.59 -7.81
CA LYS A 728 28.25 -16.38 -6.68
C LYS A 728 26.74 -16.26 -6.47
N VAL A 729 26.02 -15.61 -7.38
CA VAL A 729 24.55 -15.46 -7.30
C VAL A 729 23.83 -16.82 -7.19
N THR A 730 24.38 -17.88 -7.79
CA THR A 730 23.82 -19.23 -7.72
C THR A 730 24.03 -19.92 -6.37
N GLU A 731 24.95 -19.42 -5.54
CA GLU A 731 25.27 -19.97 -4.22
C GLU A 731 24.38 -19.38 -3.11
N LEU A 732 23.73 -18.24 -3.37
CA LEU A 732 22.82 -17.58 -2.43
C LEU A 732 21.72 -18.53 -1.96
N GLN A 733 21.39 -18.44 -0.67
CA GLN A 733 20.31 -19.19 -0.04
C GLN A 733 19.21 -18.24 0.40
N PRO A 734 17.93 -18.61 0.25
CA PRO A 734 16.83 -17.77 0.70
C PRO A 734 16.79 -17.73 2.24
N SER A 735 16.54 -16.54 2.79
CA SER A 735 16.18 -16.36 4.19
C SER A 735 14.89 -17.11 4.52
N ALA A 736 14.84 -17.66 5.74
CA ALA A 736 13.66 -18.33 6.25
C ALA A 736 12.42 -17.42 6.16
N LYS A 737 11.25 -18.00 5.92
CA LYS A 737 10.00 -17.23 5.85
C LYS A 737 9.73 -16.53 7.18
N ALA A 738 9.31 -15.27 7.09
CA ALA A 738 8.70 -14.57 8.21
C ALA A 738 7.49 -15.37 8.67
N LYS A 739 7.41 -15.65 9.97
CA LYS A 739 6.35 -16.47 10.58
C LYS A 739 6.09 -15.95 11.98
N VAL A 740 4.89 -16.25 12.49
CA VAL A 740 4.48 -15.92 13.86
C VAL A 740 4.37 -17.16 14.77
N GLY A 741 4.67 -18.34 14.23
CA GLY A 741 4.84 -19.57 15.01
C GLY A 741 6.29 -19.77 15.41
N PHE A 742 6.53 -20.12 16.68
CA PHE A 742 7.88 -20.49 17.15
C PHE A 742 8.04 -21.98 17.42
N THR A 743 9.24 -22.47 17.12
CA THR A 743 9.68 -23.85 17.33
C THR A 743 9.79 -24.13 18.83
N GLY A 744 9.03 -25.09 19.34
CA GLY A 744 9.04 -25.50 20.76
C GLY A 744 7.70 -25.38 21.50
N LEU A 745 6.75 -24.59 20.98
CA LEU A 745 5.38 -24.54 21.53
C LEU A 745 4.62 -25.86 21.35
N GLY A 746 4.89 -26.56 20.24
CA GLY A 746 4.37 -27.89 19.99
C GLY A 746 4.75 -28.87 21.09
N ASP A 747 5.98 -28.81 21.61
CA ASP A 747 6.43 -29.63 22.74
C ASP A 747 5.85 -29.12 24.07
N PHE A 748 5.82 -27.80 24.25
CA PHE A 748 5.28 -27.12 25.43
C PHE A 748 3.82 -27.50 25.72
N PHE A 749 2.99 -27.58 24.68
CA PHE A 749 1.56 -27.92 24.76
C PHE A 749 1.22 -29.32 24.23
N SER A 750 2.23 -30.13 23.86
CA SER A 750 2.03 -31.46 23.24
C SER A 750 1.10 -32.37 24.02
N GLY A 751 1.20 -32.37 25.36
CA GLY A 751 0.35 -33.19 26.24
C GLY A 751 -1.12 -32.77 26.22
N TRP A 752 -1.39 -31.45 26.21
CA TRP A 752 -2.73 -30.90 26.13
C TRP A 752 -3.35 -31.09 24.73
N PHE A 753 -2.56 -30.89 23.67
CA PHE A 753 -3.02 -31.15 22.31
C PHE A 753 -3.29 -32.65 22.08
N ARG A 754 -2.49 -33.56 22.67
CA ARG A 754 -2.71 -35.01 22.59
C ARG A 754 -3.92 -35.48 23.40
N SER A 755 -4.19 -34.92 24.58
CA SER A 755 -5.35 -35.32 25.38
C SER A 755 -6.67 -34.94 24.71
N ARG A 756 -6.74 -33.76 24.07
CA ARG A 756 -7.90 -33.35 23.27
C ARG A 756 -8.02 -34.02 21.90
N ALA A 757 -6.92 -34.49 21.31
CA ALA A 757 -6.96 -35.32 20.10
C ALA A 757 -7.41 -36.76 20.38
N ALA A 758 -7.34 -37.21 21.64
CA ALA A 758 -7.77 -38.54 22.09
C ALA A 758 -9.23 -38.57 22.58
N ASP A 759 -9.78 -37.41 22.95
CA ASP A 759 -11.22 -37.21 23.10
C ASP A 759 -11.81 -37.00 21.70
N ASP A 760 -12.85 -37.76 21.31
CA ASP A 760 -13.53 -37.68 20.00
C ASP A 760 -14.25 -36.32 19.74
N ASN A 761 -13.83 -35.24 20.40
CA ASN A 761 -14.45 -33.92 20.33
C ASN A 761 -14.07 -33.20 19.04
N LYS A 762 -15.09 -32.96 18.21
CA LYS A 762 -15.03 -32.41 16.85
C LYS A 762 -14.66 -30.92 16.76
N ASP A 763 -14.13 -30.31 17.82
CA ASP A 763 -14.06 -28.85 17.94
C ASP A 763 -12.81 -28.21 17.31
N VAL A 764 -11.74 -28.99 17.06
CA VAL A 764 -10.50 -28.49 16.42
C VAL A 764 -10.32 -29.17 15.06
N HIS A 765 -10.51 -28.42 13.99
CA HIS A 765 -10.45 -28.89 12.59
C HIS A 765 -9.08 -28.72 11.92
N ASP A 766 -8.18 -27.94 12.51
CA ASP A 766 -6.79 -27.78 12.08
C ASP A 766 -5.90 -27.55 13.30
N TYR A 767 -4.84 -28.33 13.46
CA TYR A 767 -3.98 -28.21 14.64
C TYR A 767 -2.83 -27.23 14.43
N GLU A 768 -2.39 -27.04 13.19
CA GLU A 768 -1.27 -26.14 12.90
C GLU A 768 -1.75 -24.68 12.94
N GLY A 769 -2.96 -24.40 12.41
CA GLY A 769 -3.59 -23.09 12.52
C GLY A 769 -3.77 -22.63 13.98
N LEU A 770 -4.27 -23.52 14.84
CA LEU A 770 -4.46 -23.23 16.26
C LEU A 770 -3.13 -23.00 16.99
N LYS A 771 -2.10 -23.79 16.70
CA LYS A 771 -0.75 -23.58 17.25
C LYS A 771 -0.18 -22.22 16.86
N GLU A 772 -0.36 -21.79 15.62
CA GLU A 772 0.07 -20.48 15.17
C GLU A 772 -0.68 -19.35 15.90
N MET A 773 -2.00 -19.48 16.12
CA MET A 773 -2.80 -18.50 16.86
C MET A 773 -2.31 -18.36 18.31
N VAL A 774 -2.12 -19.49 19.00
CA VAL A 774 -1.57 -19.51 20.37
C VAL A 774 -0.17 -18.91 20.41
N SER A 775 0.68 -19.22 19.42
CA SER A 775 2.03 -18.66 19.32
C SER A 775 2.00 -17.14 19.20
N LEU A 776 1.12 -16.64 18.32
CA LEU A 776 0.99 -15.23 18.06
C LEU A 776 0.46 -14.47 19.29
N GLU A 777 -0.56 -14.99 19.97
CA GLU A 777 -1.06 -14.34 21.18
C GLU A 777 0.04 -14.27 22.26
N LEU A 778 0.76 -15.36 22.52
CA LEU A 778 1.87 -15.36 23.48
C LEU A 778 2.95 -14.34 23.10
N LEU A 779 3.30 -14.27 21.82
CA LEU A 779 4.22 -13.26 21.29
C LEU A 779 3.72 -11.83 21.56
N GLN A 780 2.45 -11.56 21.28
CA GLN A 780 1.85 -10.25 21.54
C GLN A 780 1.81 -9.94 23.04
N LEU A 781 1.48 -10.91 23.89
CA LEU A 781 1.53 -10.78 25.35
C LEU A 781 2.93 -10.42 25.85
N MET A 782 3.97 -11.05 25.32
CA MET A 782 5.36 -10.74 25.66
C MET A 782 5.77 -9.31 25.26
N HIS A 783 5.06 -8.66 24.34
CA HIS A 783 5.34 -7.26 23.97
C HIS A 783 4.36 -6.26 24.61
N LYS A 784 3.23 -6.75 25.15
CA LYS A 784 2.14 -5.93 25.72
C LYS A 784 2.13 -5.92 27.24
N ASP A 785 2.42 -7.04 27.88
CA ASP A 785 2.39 -7.18 29.34
C ASP A 785 3.78 -6.96 29.97
N PRO A 786 3.96 -5.93 30.82
CA PRO A 786 5.22 -5.67 31.50
C PRO A 786 5.81 -6.87 32.28
N ASN A 787 4.97 -7.77 32.79
CA ASN A 787 5.43 -8.96 33.53
C ASN A 787 6.04 -10.02 32.60
N LEU A 788 5.67 -9.98 31.31
CA LEU A 788 6.11 -10.90 30.27
C LEU A 788 7.17 -10.28 29.33
N MET A 789 7.37 -8.96 29.34
CA MET A 789 8.40 -8.27 28.55
C MET A 789 9.83 -8.83 28.68
N PRO A 790 10.32 -9.23 29.87
CA PRO A 790 11.65 -9.84 29.98
C PRO A 790 11.84 -11.07 29.09
N TYR A 791 10.77 -11.84 28.82
CA TYR A 791 10.85 -12.98 27.92
C TYR A 791 11.03 -12.56 26.46
N ALA A 792 10.54 -11.38 26.04
CA ALA A 792 10.77 -10.89 24.67
C ALA A 792 12.24 -10.56 24.40
N GLU A 793 12.97 -10.21 25.46
CA GLU A 793 14.41 -9.94 25.49
C GLU A 793 15.24 -11.23 25.60
N GLU A 794 14.82 -12.16 26.47
CA GLU A 794 15.55 -13.39 26.78
C GLU A 794 15.31 -14.53 25.79
N LEU A 795 14.09 -14.68 25.27
CA LEU A 795 13.73 -15.82 24.43
C LEU A 795 14.04 -15.58 22.95
N ASP A 796 14.90 -16.45 22.41
CA ASP A 796 15.15 -16.57 20.98
C ASP A 796 14.11 -17.51 20.33
N LEU A 797 12.90 -16.97 20.16
CA LEU A 797 11.74 -17.70 19.62
C LEU A 797 11.91 -18.12 18.15
N GLU A 798 12.92 -17.65 17.44
CA GLU A 798 13.17 -18.05 16.06
C GLU A 798 14.06 -19.29 15.95
N LYS A 799 14.58 -19.79 17.08
CA LYS A 799 15.42 -20.99 17.16
C LYS A 799 14.84 -22.07 18.08
N ASP A 800 15.32 -23.29 17.89
CA ASP A 800 15.05 -24.44 18.79
C ASP A 800 15.58 -24.26 20.22
N GLU A 801 16.34 -23.19 20.49
CA GLU A 801 16.82 -22.82 21.84
C GLU A 801 15.67 -22.53 22.82
N THR A 802 14.49 -22.15 22.31
CA THR A 802 13.28 -21.97 23.13
C THR A 802 12.82 -23.28 23.78
N SER A 803 12.94 -24.41 23.08
CA SER A 803 12.67 -25.73 23.64
C SER A 803 13.61 -26.05 24.80
N ALA A 804 14.88 -25.64 24.69
CA ALA A 804 15.86 -25.83 25.77
C ALA A 804 15.54 -24.96 27.00
N TYR A 805 15.09 -23.72 26.80
CA TYR A 805 14.65 -22.84 27.90
C TYR A 805 13.50 -23.47 28.70
N PHE A 806 12.47 -23.96 28.02
CA PHE A 806 11.31 -24.57 28.68
C PHE A 806 11.55 -26.01 29.16
N ALA A 807 12.62 -26.66 28.71
CA ALA A 807 13.08 -27.94 29.26
C ALA A 807 13.80 -27.79 30.61
N ALA A 808 14.29 -26.58 30.93
CA ALA A 808 14.90 -26.31 32.23
C ALA A 808 13.88 -26.43 33.37
N ALA A 809 14.30 -27.01 34.50
CA ALA A 809 13.40 -27.25 35.63
C ALA A 809 12.80 -25.94 36.17
N GLY A 810 11.47 -25.86 36.24
CA GLY A 810 10.73 -24.74 36.83
C GLY A 810 10.45 -23.55 35.90
N THR A 811 11.13 -23.42 34.74
CA THR A 811 10.93 -22.28 33.82
C THR A 811 9.55 -22.31 33.16
N LYS A 812 9.11 -23.49 32.72
CA LYS A 812 7.77 -23.74 32.16
C LYS A 812 6.65 -23.34 33.13
N LYS A 813 6.81 -23.71 34.41
CA LYS A 813 5.87 -23.37 35.48
C LYS A 813 5.83 -21.85 35.71
N ALA A 814 6.99 -21.21 35.85
CA ALA A 814 7.08 -19.78 36.09
C ALA A 814 6.47 -18.94 34.94
N PHE A 815 6.70 -19.36 33.68
CA PHE A 815 6.09 -18.70 32.53
C PHE A 815 4.56 -18.87 32.52
N ALA A 816 4.06 -20.08 32.78
CA ALA A 816 2.62 -20.35 32.84
C ALA A 816 1.92 -19.55 33.95
N GLU A 817 2.52 -19.44 35.15
CA GLU A 817 2.01 -18.64 36.26
C GLU A 817 1.88 -17.16 35.87
N LYS A 818 2.88 -16.57 35.22
CA LYS A 818 2.81 -15.18 34.74
C LYS A 818 1.75 -14.96 33.68
N VAL A 819 1.55 -15.91 32.76
CA VAL A 819 0.49 -15.82 31.75
C VAL A 819 -0.89 -15.88 32.41
N LEU A 820 -1.06 -16.70 33.46
CA LEU A 820 -2.32 -16.75 34.24
C LEU A 820 -2.63 -15.43 34.94
N GLU A 821 -1.61 -14.77 35.47
CA GLU A 821 -1.70 -13.45 36.13
C GLU A 821 -1.97 -12.30 35.15
N SER A 822 -1.62 -12.46 33.87
CA SER A 822 -1.81 -11.42 32.85
C SER A 822 -3.28 -11.04 32.67
N GLU A 823 -3.60 -9.75 32.79
CA GLU A 823 -4.95 -9.24 32.48
C GLU A 823 -5.23 -9.26 30.97
N TYR A 824 -4.18 -9.21 30.14
CA TYR A 824 -4.26 -9.17 28.68
C TYR A 824 -4.45 -10.54 28.03
N ALA A 825 -4.10 -11.63 28.73
CA ALA A 825 -4.20 -12.99 28.19
C ALA A 825 -5.67 -13.44 28.04
N SER A 826 -6.00 -14.06 26.92
CA SER A 826 -7.29 -14.70 26.67
C SER A 826 -7.62 -15.76 27.73
N ASP A 827 -8.90 -15.96 27.99
CA ASP A 827 -9.34 -17.05 28.86
C ASP A 827 -8.96 -18.41 28.25
N PHE A 828 -8.96 -18.51 26.92
CA PHE A 828 -8.47 -19.69 26.20
C PHE A 828 -7.01 -20.04 26.57
N ILE A 829 -6.08 -19.09 26.50
CA ILE A 829 -4.69 -19.34 26.88
C ILE A 829 -4.56 -19.59 28.38
N LYS A 830 -5.36 -18.93 29.23
CA LYS A 830 -5.34 -19.20 30.67
C LYS A 830 -5.74 -20.64 30.98
N ASP A 831 -6.76 -21.16 30.33
CA ASP A 831 -7.17 -22.56 30.52
C ASP A 831 -6.12 -23.54 30.00
N LEU A 832 -5.47 -23.20 28.89
CA LEU A 832 -4.32 -23.94 28.38
C LEU A 832 -3.14 -23.97 29.40
N MET A 833 -2.86 -22.86 30.07
CA MET A 833 -1.82 -22.77 31.11
C MET A 833 -2.16 -23.54 32.39
N LYS A 834 -3.43 -23.57 32.82
CA LYS A 834 -3.88 -24.40 33.96
C LYS A 834 -3.62 -25.89 33.70
N GLY A 835 -3.87 -26.34 32.47
CA GLY A 835 -3.59 -27.72 32.04
C GLY A 835 -2.10 -28.09 31.98
N ILE A 836 -1.19 -27.11 32.01
CA ILE A 836 0.25 -27.35 32.16
C ILE A 836 0.67 -27.50 33.63
N LEU A 837 -0.01 -26.80 34.53
CA LEU A 837 0.32 -26.75 35.95
C LEU A 837 -0.29 -27.92 36.76
N GLY A 838 -1.43 -28.45 36.31
CA GLY A 838 -2.05 -29.67 36.82
C GLY A 838 -1.44 -30.91 36.19
#